data_AF-J0WYI3-F1
#
_entry.id   AF-J0WYI3-F1
#
_cell.length_a   1.000
_cell.length_b   1.000
_cell.length_c   1.000
_cell.angle_alpha   90.00
_cell.angle_beta   90.00
_cell.angle_gamma   90.00
#
_symmetry.space_group_name_H-M   'P 1'
#
loop_
_entity.id
_entity.type
_entity.pdbx_description
1 polymer ?
#
loop_
_entity_poly.entity_id
_entity_poly.type
_entity_poly.pdbx_seq_one_letter_code
_entity_poly.pdbx_strand_id
1 'polypeptide(L)'
;MKRNYALDGIKGVGIIAVLLYHFFAHTFPGGFIGVEIFFTIAGFLTSVSLLKGFALRAAFKNNIRIGSARQRAEGQQPAGFRRFPGALADFYGRRLIRLVPALLFMVPAVITAAWFINKDALVGIGRRVVAVFTFTYNYYEIFSGGSYFDQTVPQLLEPLWFVSLCIQFYLIIPLFIALAVGIAHLFAPMGTQGIFSDARGADGRRKHKGANAQGGNRRLRSQFAKSLYGYSKYAAWIRAVGKTGFILSSAAACISAFLMGILFGGGWGSPTRVYFGFDTHCFGLFTGAAFAFALLWSYGGKLRGQIEQAFLESTRTPRRKVLESLAEKMDISHLADSQAEGPLLTRVMLPVLSFVSLIAVIAAAYTLRDKDYAFYGALFAASILTVIMLWGTLSERSWMRPLFAWRPLRLAGQYSYGLYIWHWPLLILAQLSLPGLRGKYQWVFVLVSFSLTLVMAYVSAHYVEKPASRIYAAFISRIPGAGPAESSQPSAGRCGMEGAGTADGTDEAADGDKKGDISAVTAGRISGMGTAVRRKPAVNRAVICFILVALWTGCGFVIAYAPAQTSIQNQLEAQAAILKDSGKAGGPASQDVRRAPAPEPSPSHQTSAPAEAQPSGPSSTPAQQPVMPAGTEMTAIGDSVMLGSATAVQQRFPGIIIDAKVSRFLHEGPGVITSLKAKGLLRKYIVIGLSTNGAGTPQQWENIYNAAGPGHVFLVVNAHMDRAWAAAANQNVRDFVSRHPQDALMVNWDAAAAAHPGLLASDGIHAASSEGGSLYAQTIYDSLLEWLQARGK
;
A
#
# COMPACT_ATOMS: atom_id res chain seq x y z
N MET A 1 -26.79 2.97 -12.17
CA MET A 1 -25.84 1.99 -12.79
C MET A 1 -26.02 0.63 -12.14
N LYS A 2 -26.01 -0.48 -12.91
CA LYS A 2 -25.93 -1.85 -12.34
C LYS A 2 -24.51 -2.11 -11.82
N ARG A 3 -24.36 -2.92 -10.77
CA ARG A 3 -23.06 -3.22 -10.15
C ARG A 3 -22.24 -4.18 -11.03
N ASN A 4 -21.09 -3.73 -11.52
CA ASN A 4 -20.18 -4.58 -12.28
C ASN A 4 -19.29 -5.41 -11.32
N TYR A 5 -19.68 -6.67 -11.11
CA TYR A 5 -18.98 -7.61 -10.22
C TYR A 5 -17.53 -7.90 -10.63
N ALA A 6 -17.19 -7.81 -11.92
CA ALA A 6 -15.83 -8.09 -12.39
C ALA A 6 -14.83 -7.02 -11.92
N LEU A 7 -15.27 -5.76 -11.76
CA LEU A 7 -14.43 -4.73 -11.15
C LEU A 7 -14.09 -5.05 -9.69
N ASP A 8 -15.00 -5.68 -8.93
CA ASP A 8 -14.66 -6.18 -7.60
C ASP A 8 -13.67 -7.35 -7.67
N GLY A 9 -13.75 -8.24 -8.67
CA GLY A 9 -12.75 -9.30 -8.86
C GLY A 9 -11.33 -8.79 -9.07
N ILE A 10 -11.12 -7.75 -9.89
CA ILE A 10 -9.78 -7.18 -10.13
C ILE A 10 -9.21 -6.55 -8.84
N LYS A 11 -10.06 -5.91 -8.02
CA LYS A 11 -9.68 -5.45 -6.66
C LYS A 11 -9.31 -6.62 -5.74
N GLY A 12 -9.91 -7.79 -5.97
CA GLY A 12 -9.57 -9.05 -5.33
C GLY A 12 -8.13 -9.47 -5.59
N VAL A 13 -7.66 -9.38 -6.85
CA VAL A 13 -6.25 -9.64 -7.20
C VAL A 13 -5.33 -8.67 -6.46
N GLY A 14 -5.68 -7.37 -6.46
CA GLY A 14 -4.93 -6.33 -5.73
C GLY A 14 -4.76 -6.63 -4.24
N ILE A 15 -5.84 -6.93 -3.52
CA ILE A 15 -5.73 -7.22 -2.08
C ILE A 15 -5.05 -8.56 -1.81
N ILE A 16 -5.26 -9.59 -2.64
CA ILE A 16 -4.59 -10.87 -2.46
C ILE A 16 -3.07 -10.70 -2.62
N ALA A 17 -2.60 -9.97 -3.63
CA ALA A 17 -1.18 -9.66 -3.78
C ALA A 17 -0.60 -8.88 -2.58
N VAL A 18 -1.32 -7.86 -2.07
CA VAL A 18 -0.90 -7.11 -0.88
C VAL A 18 -0.88 -7.98 0.39
N LEU A 19 -1.86 -8.86 0.59
CA LEU A 19 -1.88 -9.76 1.74
C LEU A 19 -0.76 -10.80 1.64
N LEU A 20 -0.52 -11.37 0.44
CA LEU A 20 0.58 -12.32 0.21
C LEU A 20 1.96 -11.68 0.45
N TYR A 21 2.16 -10.43 0.07
CA TYR A 21 3.40 -9.70 0.37
C TYR A 21 3.66 -9.57 1.87
N HIS A 22 2.68 -9.10 2.65
CA HIS A 22 2.90 -8.86 4.09
C HIS A 22 2.89 -10.14 4.94
N PHE A 23 2.12 -11.16 4.57
CA PHE A 23 2.06 -12.43 5.33
C PHE A 23 3.07 -13.49 4.86
N PHE A 24 3.57 -13.41 3.63
CA PHE A 24 4.42 -14.44 3.00
C PHE A 24 5.55 -13.83 2.14
N ALA A 25 6.20 -12.78 2.64
CA ALA A 25 7.20 -11.97 1.92
C ALA A 25 8.31 -12.79 1.21
N HIS A 26 8.80 -13.88 1.81
CA HIS A 26 9.84 -14.72 1.21
C HIS A 26 9.36 -15.47 -0.05
N THR A 27 8.05 -15.72 -0.16
CA THR A 27 7.38 -16.44 -1.27
C THR A 27 6.78 -15.48 -2.29
N PHE A 28 6.22 -14.35 -1.85
CA PHE A 28 5.60 -13.34 -2.71
C PHE A 28 6.23 -11.94 -2.55
N PRO A 29 7.54 -11.81 -2.77
CA PRO A 29 8.29 -10.57 -2.53
C PRO A 29 7.83 -9.42 -3.43
N GLY A 30 7.27 -9.73 -4.61
CA GLY A 30 6.73 -8.75 -5.54
C GLY A 30 5.29 -8.31 -5.25
N GLY A 31 4.60 -8.91 -4.27
CA GLY A 31 3.16 -8.71 -4.07
C GLY A 31 2.74 -7.25 -3.75
N PHE A 32 3.68 -6.38 -3.38
CA PHE A 32 3.46 -4.95 -3.23
C PHE A 32 2.87 -4.27 -4.49
N ILE A 33 3.08 -4.83 -5.69
CA ILE A 33 2.45 -4.36 -6.94
C ILE A 33 0.91 -4.39 -6.90
N GLY A 34 0.30 -5.11 -5.94
CA GLY A 34 -1.14 -5.06 -5.70
C GLY A 34 -1.66 -3.65 -5.37
N VAL A 35 -0.81 -2.75 -4.87
CA VAL A 35 -1.13 -1.34 -4.64
C VAL A 35 -1.37 -0.59 -5.96
N GLU A 36 -0.60 -0.88 -7.01
CA GLU A 36 -0.77 -0.27 -8.35
C GLU A 36 -2.12 -0.62 -8.99
N ILE A 37 -2.59 -1.83 -8.73
CA ILE A 37 -3.93 -2.28 -9.15
C ILE A 37 -5.00 -1.38 -8.52
N PHE A 38 -4.83 -1.00 -7.24
CA PHE A 38 -5.74 -0.07 -6.57
C PHE A 38 -5.61 1.36 -7.07
N PHE A 39 -4.40 1.89 -7.28
CA PHE A 39 -4.20 3.24 -7.82
C PHE A 39 -4.79 3.39 -9.22
N THR A 40 -4.54 2.44 -10.14
CA THR A 40 -5.13 2.44 -11.49
C THR A 40 -6.66 2.36 -11.45
N ILE A 41 -7.24 1.47 -10.64
CA ILE A 41 -8.71 1.38 -10.50
C ILE A 41 -9.30 2.65 -9.88
N ALA A 42 -8.63 3.24 -8.89
CA ALA A 42 -9.05 4.49 -8.26
C ALA A 42 -9.00 5.65 -9.24
N GLY A 43 -7.92 5.78 -10.01
CA GLY A 43 -7.75 6.80 -11.07
C GLY A 43 -8.85 6.72 -12.11
N PHE A 44 -9.07 5.52 -12.66
CA PHE A 44 -10.10 5.23 -13.66
C PHE A 44 -11.50 5.58 -13.17
N LEU A 45 -11.96 4.98 -12.07
CA LEU A 45 -13.34 5.13 -11.60
C LEU A 45 -13.64 6.52 -11.06
N THR A 46 -12.63 7.25 -10.56
CA THR A 46 -12.79 8.64 -10.14
C THR A 46 -12.94 9.57 -11.34
N SER A 47 -12.10 9.39 -12.35
CA SER A 47 -12.16 10.16 -13.59
C SER A 47 -13.47 9.92 -14.33
N VAL A 48 -13.89 8.67 -14.54
CA VAL A 48 -15.20 8.36 -15.17
C VAL A 48 -16.37 8.96 -14.39
N SER A 49 -16.35 8.92 -13.05
CA SER A 49 -17.41 9.50 -12.22
C SER A 49 -17.57 11.01 -12.41
N LEU A 50 -16.47 11.75 -12.59
CA LEU A 50 -16.48 13.19 -12.83
C LEU A 50 -16.84 13.51 -14.29
N LEU A 51 -16.27 12.78 -15.25
CA LEU A 51 -16.50 13.00 -16.69
C LEU A 51 -17.97 12.78 -17.07
N LYS A 52 -18.65 11.77 -16.51
CA LYS A 52 -20.11 11.58 -16.69
C LYS A 52 -20.90 12.81 -16.22
N GLY A 53 -20.68 13.24 -14.98
CA GLY A 53 -21.39 14.39 -14.40
C GLY A 53 -21.09 15.72 -15.11
N PHE A 54 -19.86 15.87 -15.61
CA PHE A 54 -19.44 17.04 -16.38
C PHE A 54 -20.09 17.09 -17.77
N ALA A 55 -20.06 15.98 -18.52
CA ALA A 55 -20.62 15.90 -19.87
C ALA A 55 -22.15 16.09 -19.88
N LEU A 56 -22.88 15.50 -18.92
CA LEU A 56 -24.33 15.71 -18.75
C LEU A 56 -24.68 17.19 -18.53
N ARG A 57 -23.88 17.92 -17.74
CA ARG A 57 -24.03 19.37 -17.54
C ARG A 57 -23.75 20.17 -18.81
N ALA A 58 -22.74 19.78 -19.59
CA ALA A 58 -22.42 20.42 -20.86
C ALA A 58 -23.55 20.26 -21.88
N ALA A 59 -24.15 19.07 -21.98
CA ALA A 59 -25.33 18.84 -22.80
C ALA A 59 -26.51 19.71 -22.36
N PHE A 60 -26.84 19.72 -21.07
CA PHE A 60 -27.91 20.55 -20.52
C PHE A 60 -27.72 22.05 -20.81
N LYS A 61 -26.52 22.61 -20.56
CA LYS A 61 -26.20 24.03 -20.81
C LYS A 61 -26.39 24.43 -22.28
N ASN A 62 -26.20 23.49 -23.21
CA ASN A 62 -26.36 23.72 -24.65
C ASN A 62 -27.74 23.30 -25.20
N ASN A 63 -28.72 23.01 -24.33
CA ASN A 63 -30.07 22.55 -24.70
C ASN A 63 -30.08 21.26 -25.55
N ILE A 64 -29.14 20.35 -25.25
CA ILE A 64 -28.92 19.08 -25.95
C ILE A 64 -29.68 17.98 -25.21
N ARG A 65 -30.58 17.28 -25.90
CA ARG A 65 -31.40 16.21 -25.32
C ARG A 65 -30.60 14.90 -25.29
N ILE A 66 -30.46 14.32 -24.10
CA ILE A 66 -29.80 13.03 -23.84
C ILE A 66 -30.69 12.22 -22.89
N GLY A 67 -30.74 10.90 -23.08
CA GLY A 67 -31.44 9.95 -22.20
C GLY A 67 -32.72 9.38 -22.83
N SER A 68 -33.18 8.26 -22.28
CA SER A 68 -34.32 7.47 -22.78
C SER A 68 -35.64 8.25 -22.82
N ALA A 69 -36.61 7.78 -23.61
CA ALA A 69 -37.94 8.40 -23.66
C ALA A 69 -38.67 8.37 -22.30
N ARG A 70 -38.45 7.32 -21.50
CA ARG A 70 -39.06 7.16 -20.16
C ARG A 70 -38.58 8.23 -19.17
N GLN A 71 -37.28 8.48 -19.10
CA GLN A 71 -36.70 9.54 -18.25
C GLN A 71 -37.23 10.94 -18.61
N ARG A 72 -37.68 11.15 -19.86
CA ARG A 72 -38.31 12.41 -20.31
C ARG A 72 -39.80 12.50 -19.94
N ALA A 73 -40.48 11.38 -19.73
CA ALA A 73 -41.92 11.31 -19.46
C ALA A 73 -42.26 11.50 -17.98
N GLU A 74 -41.41 10.99 -17.07
CA GLU A 74 -41.62 11.05 -15.61
C GLU A 74 -41.37 12.45 -14.99
N GLY A 75 -41.20 13.51 -15.80
CA GLY A 75 -41.01 14.90 -15.37
C GLY A 75 -39.69 15.20 -14.62
N GLN A 76 -38.89 14.17 -14.35
CA GLN A 76 -37.63 14.27 -13.63
C GLN A 76 -36.58 15.07 -14.43
N GLN A 77 -35.87 15.98 -13.77
CA GLN A 77 -34.61 16.49 -14.31
C GLN A 77 -33.64 15.31 -14.51
N PRO A 78 -32.79 15.30 -15.55
CA PRO A 78 -31.88 14.19 -15.83
C PRO A 78 -31.06 13.86 -14.57
N ALA A 79 -31.16 12.60 -14.14
CA ALA A 79 -30.79 12.17 -12.79
C ALA A 79 -29.33 12.57 -12.46
N GLY A 80 -29.17 13.43 -11.45
CA GLY A 80 -27.87 13.97 -11.02
C GLY A 80 -27.58 15.42 -11.44
N PHE A 81 -28.49 16.14 -12.10
CA PHE A 81 -28.29 17.57 -12.41
C PHE A 81 -28.32 18.48 -11.16
N ARG A 82 -27.18 18.59 -10.47
CA ARG A 82 -26.94 19.63 -9.45
C ARG A 82 -26.13 20.80 -10.01
N ARG A 83 -26.33 22.01 -9.47
CA ARG A 83 -25.46 23.20 -9.70
C ARG A 83 -23.99 22.86 -9.39
N PHE A 84 -23.04 23.56 -10.02
CA PHE A 84 -21.62 23.15 -10.03
C PHE A 84 -21.05 22.77 -8.64
N PRO A 85 -21.13 23.62 -7.61
CA PRO A 85 -20.63 23.31 -6.26
C PRO A 85 -21.32 22.09 -5.63
N GLY A 86 -22.64 21.96 -5.82
CA GLY A 86 -23.47 20.92 -5.21
C GLY A 86 -23.21 19.49 -5.72
N ALA A 87 -22.48 19.30 -6.82
CA ALA A 87 -21.97 17.97 -7.20
C ALA A 87 -20.49 17.77 -6.87
N LEU A 88 -19.68 18.83 -6.70
CA LEU A 88 -18.35 18.68 -6.10
C LEU A 88 -18.47 18.31 -4.62
N ALA A 89 -19.36 18.95 -3.88
CA ALA A 89 -19.69 18.58 -2.50
C ALA A 89 -20.23 17.13 -2.38
N ASP A 90 -21.07 16.70 -3.34
CA ASP A 90 -21.58 15.32 -3.41
C ASP A 90 -20.47 14.32 -3.76
N PHE A 91 -19.59 14.67 -4.70
CA PHE A 91 -18.41 13.88 -5.07
C PHE A 91 -17.47 13.69 -3.88
N TYR A 92 -17.03 14.78 -3.23
CA TYR A 92 -16.15 14.73 -2.07
C TYR A 92 -16.82 14.02 -0.89
N GLY A 93 -18.07 14.32 -0.58
CA GLY A 93 -18.81 13.66 0.50
C GLY A 93 -18.95 12.14 0.31
N ARG A 94 -19.25 11.67 -0.92
CA ARG A 94 -19.25 10.24 -1.25
C ARG A 94 -17.87 9.57 -1.14
N ARG A 95 -16.78 10.32 -1.26
CA ARG A 95 -15.41 9.82 -1.07
C ARG A 95 -15.02 9.79 0.40
N LEU A 96 -15.32 10.85 1.15
CA LEU A 96 -15.05 10.94 2.58
C LEU A 96 -15.85 9.89 3.37
N ILE A 97 -17.17 9.75 3.14
CA ILE A 97 -18.00 8.75 3.85
C ILE A 97 -17.60 7.30 3.55
N ARG A 98 -16.86 7.06 2.47
CA ARG A 98 -16.34 5.74 2.08
C ARG A 98 -14.98 5.41 2.73
N LEU A 99 -14.27 6.41 3.26
CA LEU A 99 -12.92 6.24 3.81
C LEU A 99 -12.89 6.58 5.31
N VAL A 100 -13.30 7.80 5.66
CA VAL A 100 -13.18 8.37 7.02
C VAL A 100 -13.82 7.49 8.10
N PRO A 101 -15.04 6.92 7.95
CA PRO A 101 -15.64 6.12 9.03
C PRO A 101 -14.82 4.91 9.44
N ALA A 102 -14.17 4.23 8.48
CA ALA A 102 -13.34 3.07 8.79
C ALA A 102 -12.06 3.48 9.54
N LEU A 103 -11.45 4.62 9.18
CA LEU A 103 -10.31 5.19 9.91
C LEU A 103 -10.69 5.66 11.33
N LEU A 104 -11.86 6.29 11.48
CA LEU A 104 -12.40 6.72 12.78
C LEU A 104 -12.70 5.56 13.76
N PHE A 105 -12.70 4.32 13.27
CA PHE A 105 -12.82 3.11 14.07
C PHE A 105 -11.48 2.36 14.21
N MET A 106 -10.75 2.17 13.11
CA MET A 106 -9.48 1.43 13.08
C MET A 106 -8.39 2.12 13.91
N VAL A 107 -8.13 3.40 13.64
CA VAL A 107 -7.02 4.14 14.26
C VAL A 107 -7.10 4.12 15.80
N PRO A 108 -8.21 4.51 16.45
CA PRO A 108 -8.29 4.49 17.91
C PRO A 108 -8.30 3.06 18.49
N ALA A 109 -8.83 2.06 17.78
CA ALA A 109 -8.80 0.67 18.21
C ALA A 109 -7.38 0.10 18.23
N VAL A 110 -6.62 0.29 17.15
CA VAL A 110 -5.22 -0.16 17.03
C VAL A 110 -4.33 0.53 18.06
N ILE A 111 -4.47 1.84 18.24
CA ILE A 111 -3.67 2.62 19.19
C ILE A 111 -3.98 2.22 20.64
N THR A 112 -5.26 2.04 20.98
CA THR A 112 -5.65 1.59 22.32
C THR A 112 -5.16 0.16 22.59
N ALA A 113 -5.20 -0.74 21.60
CA ALA A 113 -4.66 -2.09 21.75
C ALA A 113 -3.12 -2.10 21.89
N ALA A 114 -2.41 -1.29 21.11
CA ALA A 114 -0.95 -1.19 21.13
C ALA A 114 -0.39 -0.85 22.53
N TRP A 115 -1.09 -0.01 23.29
CA TRP A 115 -0.69 0.41 24.64
C TRP A 115 -0.48 -0.75 25.62
N PHE A 116 -1.26 -1.83 25.46
CA PHE A 116 -1.18 -3.04 26.29
C PHE A 116 -0.24 -4.11 25.73
N ILE A 117 0.31 -3.89 24.53
CA ILE A 117 1.12 -4.87 23.78
C ILE A 117 2.58 -4.42 23.70
N ASN A 118 2.84 -3.21 23.19
CA ASN A 118 4.19 -2.67 23.04
C ASN A 118 4.13 -1.14 22.95
N LYS A 119 4.82 -0.45 23.88
CA LYS A 119 4.82 1.02 23.96
C LYS A 119 5.80 1.68 22.99
N ASP A 120 6.82 0.98 22.51
CA ASP A 120 7.79 1.52 21.55
C ASP A 120 7.15 1.75 20.17
N ALA A 121 6.20 0.89 19.77
CA ALA A 121 5.37 1.08 18.58
C ALA A 121 4.48 2.35 18.62
N LEU A 122 4.35 2.99 19.79
CA LEU A 122 3.61 4.24 19.99
C LEU A 122 4.50 5.49 20.02
N VAL A 123 5.83 5.37 19.92
CA VAL A 123 6.73 6.53 19.87
C VAL A 123 6.37 7.43 18.69
N GLY A 124 6.03 8.69 18.97
CA GLY A 124 5.60 9.67 17.97
C GLY A 124 4.16 9.51 17.44
N ILE A 125 3.34 8.61 18.00
CA ILE A 125 2.00 8.25 17.46
C ILE A 125 1.06 9.46 17.25
N GLY A 126 1.11 10.49 18.11
CA GLY A 126 0.29 11.69 17.95
C GLY A 126 0.51 12.41 16.61
N ARG A 127 1.76 12.50 16.14
CA ARG A 127 2.09 13.11 14.84
C ARG A 127 1.56 12.26 13.67
N ARG A 128 1.69 10.93 13.78
CA ARG A 128 1.13 9.96 12.83
C ARG A 128 -0.39 10.07 12.72
N VAL A 129 -1.10 10.13 13.85
CA VAL A 129 -2.57 10.27 13.89
C VAL A 129 -3.04 11.55 13.21
N VAL A 130 -2.39 12.69 13.49
CA VAL A 130 -2.67 13.94 12.77
C VAL A 130 -2.48 13.74 11.27
N ALA A 131 -1.33 13.19 10.84
CA ALA A 131 -1.00 12.98 9.44
C ALA A 131 -1.97 12.03 8.70
N VAL A 132 -2.56 11.04 9.38
CA VAL A 132 -3.65 10.21 8.84
C VAL A 132 -4.88 11.06 8.52
N PHE A 133 -5.36 11.83 9.49
CA PHE A 133 -6.63 12.57 9.36
C PHE A 133 -6.52 13.87 8.55
N THR A 134 -5.32 14.43 8.39
CA THR A 134 -5.02 15.49 7.41
C THR A 134 -4.75 14.94 5.99
N PHE A 135 -4.65 13.61 5.82
CA PHE A 135 -4.28 12.95 4.57
C PHE A 135 -2.91 13.40 4.02
N THR A 136 -1.94 13.54 4.93
CA THR A 136 -0.54 13.89 4.65
C THR A 136 0.43 12.85 5.22
N TYR A 137 -0.03 11.61 5.46
CA TYR A 137 0.79 10.55 6.05
C TYR A 137 2.05 10.25 5.22
N ASN A 138 1.90 10.24 3.89
CA ASN A 138 3.02 10.07 2.97
C ASN A 138 4.10 11.17 3.14
N TYR A 139 3.70 12.43 3.36
CA TYR A 139 4.64 13.51 3.64
C TYR A 139 5.25 13.42 5.05
N TYR A 140 4.50 12.92 6.04
CA TYR A 140 5.06 12.65 7.37
C TYR A 140 6.22 11.65 7.31
N GLU A 141 6.10 10.55 6.56
CA GLU A 141 7.21 9.60 6.38
C GLU A 141 8.41 10.21 5.63
N ILE A 142 8.16 11.05 4.61
CA ILE A 142 9.24 11.74 3.88
C ILE A 142 10.03 12.67 4.81
N PHE A 143 9.33 13.42 5.68
CA PHE A 143 9.95 14.40 6.59
C PHE A 143 10.41 13.81 7.93
N SER A 144 9.99 12.58 8.30
CA SER A 144 10.49 11.89 9.50
C SER A 144 11.90 11.35 9.33
N GLY A 145 12.38 11.22 8.09
CA GLY A 145 13.70 10.66 7.76
C GLY A 145 13.76 9.12 7.86
N GLY A 146 12.67 8.46 8.25
CA GLY A 146 12.60 7.00 8.28
C GLY A 146 12.66 6.40 6.88
N SER A 147 13.50 5.38 6.69
CA SER A 147 13.54 4.67 5.41
C SER A 147 12.44 3.60 5.35
N TYR A 148 11.55 3.62 4.34
CA TYR A 148 10.43 2.68 4.20
C TYR A 148 10.84 1.19 4.24
N PHE A 149 12.09 0.88 3.90
CA PHE A 149 12.61 -0.49 3.94
C PHE A 149 13.53 -0.77 5.13
N ASP A 150 13.97 0.27 5.86
CA ASP A 150 15.05 0.18 6.85
C ASP A 150 14.61 0.59 8.26
N GLN A 151 13.29 0.69 8.50
CA GLN A 151 12.75 1.08 9.81
C GLN A 151 13.15 0.09 10.90
N THR A 152 13.63 0.58 12.04
CA THR A 152 14.03 -0.25 13.18
C THR A 152 12.82 -0.77 13.96
N VAL A 153 11.77 0.05 14.13
CA VAL A 153 10.50 -0.35 14.78
C VAL A 153 9.35 -0.33 13.77
N PRO A 154 8.55 -1.41 13.62
CA PRO A 154 7.45 -1.46 12.66
C PRO A 154 6.33 -0.44 12.96
N GLN A 155 5.86 0.27 11.93
CA GLN A 155 4.90 1.36 12.09
C GLN A 155 3.44 0.92 11.90
N LEU A 156 2.65 0.94 12.98
CA LEU A 156 1.24 0.50 13.00
C LEU A 156 0.33 1.13 11.93
N LEU A 157 0.55 2.39 11.58
CA LEU A 157 -0.34 3.17 10.69
C LEU A 157 0.19 3.32 9.25
N GLU A 158 1.34 2.72 8.95
CA GLU A 158 2.14 2.99 7.75
C GLU A 158 1.38 2.91 6.42
N PRO A 159 0.63 1.84 6.08
CA PRO A 159 -0.12 1.74 4.81
C PRO A 159 -1.16 2.85 4.55
N LEU A 160 -1.48 3.70 5.54
CA LEU A 160 -2.37 4.84 5.33
C LEU A 160 -1.75 5.95 4.47
N TRP A 161 -0.46 5.84 4.09
CA TRP A 161 0.15 6.60 2.98
C TRP A 161 -0.69 6.50 1.69
N PHE A 162 -1.17 5.29 1.33
CA PHE A 162 -1.98 5.04 0.13
C PHE A 162 -3.29 5.84 0.14
N VAL A 163 -3.93 5.95 1.31
CA VAL A 163 -5.18 6.72 1.47
C VAL A 163 -4.91 8.21 1.30
N SER A 164 -3.74 8.69 1.73
CA SER A 164 -3.30 10.08 1.55
C SER A 164 -3.17 10.43 0.06
N LEU A 165 -2.44 9.63 -0.73
CA LEU A 165 -2.31 9.84 -2.18
C LEU A 165 -3.67 9.75 -2.90
N CYS A 166 -4.56 8.85 -2.49
CA CYS A 166 -5.92 8.79 -3.03
C CYS A 166 -6.70 10.09 -2.82
N ILE A 167 -6.66 10.68 -1.62
CA ILE A 167 -7.34 11.95 -1.34
C ILE A 167 -6.70 13.12 -2.08
N GLN A 168 -5.37 13.18 -2.13
CA GLN A 168 -4.62 14.19 -2.89
C GLN A 168 -5.01 14.16 -4.37
N PHE A 169 -5.09 12.96 -4.97
CA PHE A 169 -5.59 12.81 -6.34
C PHE A 169 -7.05 13.26 -6.50
N TYR A 170 -7.93 13.00 -5.53
CA TYR A 170 -9.33 13.44 -5.60
C TYR A 170 -9.48 14.96 -5.61
N LEU A 171 -8.54 15.71 -5.01
CA LEU A 171 -8.49 17.18 -5.07
C LEU A 171 -7.92 17.69 -6.42
N ILE A 172 -6.98 16.96 -7.01
CA ILE A 172 -6.28 17.33 -8.25
C ILE A 172 -7.12 17.02 -9.51
N ILE A 173 -7.75 15.84 -9.58
CA ILE A 173 -8.44 15.39 -10.81
C ILE A 173 -9.60 16.29 -11.30
N PRO A 174 -10.36 17.04 -10.47
CA PRO A 174 -11.34 18.01 -10.97
C PRO A 174 -10.70 19.22 -11.64
N LEU A 175 -9.56 19.70 -11.12
CA LEU A 175 -8.76 20.78 -11.73
C LEU A 175 -8.17 20.31 -13.06
N PHE A 176 -7.67 19.07 -13.10
CA PHE A 176 -7.13 18.44 -14.30
C PHE A 176 -8.17 18.26 -15.41
N ILE A 177 -9.40 17.87 -15.05
CA ILE A 177 -10.54 17.83 -15.97
C ILE A 177 -10.88 19.24 -16.47
N ALA A 178 -10.90 20.25 -15.60
CA ALA A 178 -11.14 21.64 -15.99
C ALA A 178 -10.07 22.18 -16.96
N LEU A 179 -8.79 21.82 -16.76
CA LEU A 179 -7.68 22.15 -17.67
C LEU A 179 -7.85 21.47 -19.04
N ALA A 180 -8.11 20.16 -19.05
CA ALA A 180 -8.36 19.40 -20.28
C ALA A 180 -9.55 19.97 -21.09
N VAL A 181 -10.57 20.44 -20.38
CA VAL A 181 -11.73 21.14 -20.94
C VAL A 181 -11.36 22.50 -21.51
N GLY A 182 -10.64 23.34 -20.76
CA GLY A 182 -10.21 24.67 -21.20
C GLY A 182 -9.39 24.61 -22.49
N ILE A 183 -8.43 23.68 -22.54
CA ILE A 183 -7.61 23.42 -23.74
C ILE A 183 -8.49 22.86 -24.88
N ALA A 184 -9.42 21.94 -24.61
CA ALA A 184 -10.34 21.44 -25.64
C ALA A 184 -11.28 22.51 -26.21
N HIS A 185 -11.62 23.55 -25.44
CA HIS A 185 -12.38 24.71 -25.94
C HIS A 185 -11.62 25.53 -26.99
N LEU A 186 -10.28 25.53 -26.98
CA LEU A 186 -9.46 26.20 -28.01
C LEU A 186 -9.58 25.49 -29.37
N PHE A 187 -9.66 24.16 -29.36
CA PHE A 187 -9.71 23.33 -30.58
C PHE A 187 -11.13 22.99 -31.05
N ALA A 188 -12.12 23.01 -30.15
CA ALA A 188 -13.51 22.64 -30.43
C ALA A 188 -14.51 23.45 -29.56
N PRO A 189 -14.66 24.77 -29.76
CA PRO A 189 -15.46 25.62 -28.88
C PRO A 189 -16.96 25.27 -28.87
N MET A 190 -17.47 24.81 -27.72
CA MET A 190 -18.90 24.86 -27.43
C MET A 190 -19.33 26.31 -27.16
N GLY A 191 -20.00 26.91 -28.14
CA GLY A 191 -20.93 28.02 -27.91
C GLY A 191 -20.33 29.43 -27.87
N THR A 192 -19.87 29.92 -29.02
CA THR A 192 -20.14 31.32 -29.42
C THR A 192 -21.41 31.38 -30.27
N GLN A 193 -21.91 32.59 -30.57
CA GLN A 193 -23.22 32.78 -31.22
C GLN A 193 -23.31 32.16 -32.62
N GLY A 194 -24.55 31.93 -33.07
CA GLY A 194 -24.83 30.99 -34.16
C GLY A 194 -24.38 31.46 -35.56
N ILE A 195 -23.42 30.74 -36.14
CA ILE A 195 -22.98 30.81 -37.56
C ILE A 195 -24.03 30.17 -38.50
N PHE A 196 -25.30 30.44 -38.22
CA PHE A 196 -26.45 30.30 -39.11
C PHE A 196 -27.41 31.50 -38.92
N SER A 197 -26.84 32.66 -38.55
CA SER A 197 -27.38 33.98 -38.92
C SER A 197 -27.78 34.00 -40.39
N ASP A 198 -26.91 33.47 -41.24
CA ASP A 198 -26.91 33.66 -42.70
C ASP A 198 -27.90 32.73 -43.42
N ALA A 199 -28.41 31.71 -42.72
CA ALA A 199 -29.61 30.98 -43.15
C ALA A 199 -30.85 31.88 -43.25
N ARG A 200 -30.81 33.11 -42.69
CA ARG A 200 -31.83 34.15 -42.95
C ARG A 200 -31.52 34.99 -44.19
N GLY A 201 -30.26 35.10 -44.61
CA GLY A 201 -29.85 35.86 -45.80
C GLY A 201 -30.31 35.21 -47.11
N ALA A 202 -30.27 33.88 -47.19
CA ALA A 202 -30.65 33.15 -48.40
C ALA A 202 -32.17 33.18 -48.70
N ASP A 203 -33.04 33.20 -47.68
CA ASP A 203 -34.51 33.20 -47.88
C ASP A 203 -35.06 34.61 -48.13
N GLY A 204 -34.32 35.67 -47.74
CA GLY A 204 -34.73 37.06 -47.87
C GLY A 204 -34.88 37.60 -49.31
N ARG A 205 -34.35 36.89 -50.31
CA ARG A 205 -34.41 37.30 -51.74
C ARG A 205 -35.45 36.56 -52.59
N ARG A 206 -36.35 35.76 -52.00
CA ARG A 206 -37.50 35.17 -52.73
C ARG A 206 -38.84 35.51 -52.10
N LYS A 207 -39.22 36.79 -52.17
CA LYS A 207 -40.63 37.20 -52.17
C LYS A 207 -41.32 36.61 -53.41
N HIS A 208 -42.02 35.48 -53.27
CA HIS A 208 -43.09 35.10 -54.18
C HIS A 208 -44.29 34.57 -53.40
N LYS A 209 -45.49 34.95 -53.84
CA LYS A 209 -46.75 34.61 -53.18
C LYS A 209 -47.11 33.14 -53.41
N GLY A 210 -47.59 32.42 -52.39
CA GLY A 210 -48.22 31.10 -52.52
C GLY A 210 -47.81 30.05 -51.49
N ALA A 211 -48.66 29.02 -51.33
CA ALA A 211 -48.45 27.79 -50.57
C ALA A 211 -48.46 27.87 -49.01
N ASN A 212 -49.63 28.13 -48.43
CA ASN A 212 -49.87 28.11 -46.97
C ASN A 212 -49.66 26.72 -46.29
N ALA A 213 -49.41 25.66 -47.07
CA ALA A 213 -49.09 24.31 -46.58
C ALA A 213 -47.58 24.02 -46.43
N GLN A 214 -46.68 24.79 -47.07
CA GLN A 214 -45.24 24.48 -47.08
C GLN A 214 -44.47 24.99 -45.85
N GLY A 215 -45.01 26.00 -45.14
CA GLY A 215 -44.34 26.66 -44.02
C GLY A 215 -43.95 25.71 -42.88
N GLY A 216 -44.84 24.75 -42.53
CA GLY A 216 -44.57 23.75 -41.50
C GLY A 216 -43.37 22.86 -41.82
N ASN A 217 -43.27 22.36 -43.06
CA ASN A 217 -42.19 21.48 -43.49
C ASN A 217 -40.84 22.23 -43.57
N ARG A 218 -40.83 23.50 -44.02
CA ARG A 218 -39.65 24.37 -43.92
C ARG A 218 -39.20 24.58 -42.46
N ARG A 219 -40.13 24.90 -41.56
CA ARG A 219 -39.83 25.13 -40.12
C ARG A 219 -39.25 23.86 -39.47
N LEU A 220 -39.86 22.71 -39.70
CA LEU A 220 -39.36 21.39 -39.26
C LEU A 220 -37.98 21.02 -39.84
N ARG A 221 -37.72 21.29 -41.13
CA ARG A 221 -36.39 21.11 -41.75
C ARG A 221 -35.33 21.94 -41.01
N SER A 222 -35.62 23.23 -40.75
CA SER A 222 -34.68 24.12 -40.05
C SER A 222 -34.42 23.73 -38.58
N GLN A 223 -35.42 23.19 -37.88
CA GLN A 223 -35.26 22.73 -36.50
C GLN A 223 -34.42 21.45 -36.45
N PHE A 224 -34.70 20.47 -37.32
CA PHE A 224 -33.94 19.22 -37.38
C PHE A 224 -32.45 19.45 -37.69
N ALA A 225 -32.14 20.31 -38.67
CA ALA A 225 -30.75 20.67 -38.99
C ALA A 225 -30.02 21.33 -37.81
N LYS A 226 -30.69 22.24 -37.08
CA LYS A 226 -30.14 22.85 -35.86
C LYS A 226 -29.87 21.82 -34.76
N SER A 227 -30.75 20.83 -34.58
CA SER A 227 -30.55 19.75 -33.60
C SER A 227 -29.34 18.87 -33.96
N LEU A 228 -29.24 18.38 -35.21
CA LEU A 228 -28.08 17.58 -35.64
C LEU A 228 -26.77 18.36 -35.54
N TYR A 229 -26.76 19.65 -35.88
CA TYR A 229 -25.59 20.52 -35.74
C TYR A 229 -25.16 20.68 -34.28
N GLY A 230 -26.11 20.83 -33.35
CA GLY A 230 -25.86 20.86 -31.91
C GLY A 230 -25.24 19.54 -31.40
N TYR A 231 -25.80 18.40 -31.80
CA TYR A 231 -25.22 17.09 -31.46
C TYR A 231 -23.82 16.89 -32.07
N SER A 232 -23.60 17.32 -33.31
CA SER A 232 -22.29 17.24 -34.00
C SER A 232 -21.22 18.06 -33.27
N LYS A 233 -21.54 19.31 -32.88
CA LYS A 233 -20.64 20.13 -32.05
C LYS A 233 -20.33 19.48 -30.70
N TYR A 234 -21.33 18.89 -30.03
CA TYR A 234 -21.14 18.20 -28.76
C TYR A 234 -20.29 16.94 -28.91
N ALA A 235 -20.52 16.11 -29.93
CA ALA A 235 -19.69 14.93 -30.20
C ALA A 235 -18.23 15.31 -30.51
N ALA A 236 -18.02 16.36 -31.31
CA ALA A 236 -16.69 16.90 -31.62
C ALA A 236 -15.97 17.42 -30.35
N TRP A 237 -16.67 18.17 -29.49
CA TRP A 237 -16.11 18.67 -28.24
C TRP A 237 -15.86 17.55 -27.21
N ILE A 238 -16.77 16.59 -27.03
CA ILE A 238 -16.55 15.39 -26.21
C ILE A 238 -15.31 14.63 -26.69
N ARG A 239 -15.15 14.47 -28.01
CA ARG A 239 -13.98 13.85 -28.62
C ARG A 239 -12.70 14.65 -28.36
N ALA A 240 -12.76 15.99 -28.37
CA ALA A 240 -11.64 16.87 -28.06
C ALA A 240 -11.25 16.79 -26.57
N VAL A 241 -12.20 16.90 -25.64
CA VAL A 241 -11.98 16.75 -24.18
C VAL A 241 -11.38 15.39 -23.87
N GLY A 242 -11.88 14.32 -24.49
CA GLY A 242 -11.31 12.98 -24.42
C GLY A 242 -9.86 12.92 -24.89
N LYS A 243 -9.56 13.41 -26.12
CA LYS A 243 -8.19 13.42 -26.67
C LYS A 243 -7.23 14.21 -25.78
N THR A 244 -7.60 15.42 -25.40
CA THR A 244 -6.76 16.32 -24.61
C THR A 244 -6.50 15.74 -23.22
N GLY A 245 -7.53 15.27 -22.52
CA GLY A 245 -7.36 14.64 -21.22
C GLY A 245 -6.56 13.34 -21.27
N PHE A 246 -6.69 12.54 -22.33
CA PHE A 246 -5.87 11.35 -22.53
C PHE A 246 -4.39 11.69 -22.68
N ILE A 247 -4.06 12.69 -23.52
CA ILE A 247 -2.67 13.17 -23.71
C ILE A 247 -2.11 13.71 -22.39
N LEU A 248 -2.84 14.59 -21.71
CA LEU A 248 -2.39 15.18 -20.44
C LEU A 248 -2.20 14.12 -19.36
N SER A 249 -3.15 13.20 -19.16
CA SER A 249 -3.04 12.15 -18.15
C SER A 249 -1.91 11.16 -18.45
N SER A 250 -1.70 10.81 -19.73
CA SER A 250 -0.58 9.95 -20.13
C SER A 250 0.76 10.66 -19.89
N ALA A 251 0.88 11.94 -20.22
CA ALA A 251 2.07 12.74 -19.94
C ALA A 251 2.35 12.84 -18.43
N ALA A 252 1.33 13.12 -17.61
CA ALA A 252 1.47 13.14 -16.15
C ALA A 252 1.92 11.79 -15.58
N ALA A 253 1.40 10.67 -16.10
CA ALA A 253 1.84 9.34 -15.69
C ALA A 253 3.30 9.04 -16.08
N CYS A 254 3.68 9.33 -17.32
CA CYS A 254 5.07 9.13 -17.78
C CYS A 254 6.06 10.02 -17.03
N ILE A 255 5.72 11.30 -16.78
CA ILE A 255 6.56 12.23 -16.00
C ILE A 255 6.73 11.72 -14.57
N SER A 256 5.67 11.24 -13.92
CA SER A 256 5.72 10.71 -12.56
C SER A 256 6.60 9.46 -12.46
N ALA A 257 6.45 8.49 -13.37
CA ALA A 257 7.29 7.30 -13.41
C ALA A 257 8.76 7.60 -13.77
N PHE A 258 9.00 8.55 -14.69
CA PHE A 258 10.35 9.01 -15.05
C PHE A 258 11.05 9.73 -13.90
N LEU A 259 10.31 10.56 -13.16
CA LEU A 259 10.81 11.24 -11.95
C LEU A 259 11.16 10.24 -10.83
N MET A 260 10.36 9.17 -10.67
CA MET A 260 10.69 8.06 -9.76
C MET A 260 12.02 7.40 -10.14
N GLY A 261 12.19 7.02 -11.41
CA GLY A 261 13.43 6.39 -11.88
C GLY A 261 14.68 7.27 -11.76
N ILE A 262 14.57 8.57 -12.08
CA ILE A 262 15.70 9.52 -11.98
C ILE A 262 16.08 9.84 -10.54
N LEU A 263 15.11 10.10 -9.66
CA LEU A 263 15.42 10.45 -8.27
C LEU A 263 16.04 9.27 -7.51
N PHE A 264 15.65 8.04 -7.86
CA PHE A 264 16.25 6.82 -7.35
C PHE A 264 17.66 6.58 -7.95
N GLY A 265 17.76 6.39 -9.26
CA GLY A 265 19.01 5.99 -9.92
C GLY A 265 20.10 7.06 -9.96
N GLY A 266 19.75 8.34 -9.81
CA GLY A 266 20.72 9.43 -9.69
C GLY A 266 21.16 9.72 -8.25
N GLY A 267 20.64 9.01 -7.24
CA GLY A 267 20.97 9.23 -5.82
C GLY A 267 20.40 10.52 -5.20
N TRP A 268 19.57 11.28 -5.92
CA TRP A 268 19.03 12.58 -5.50
C TRP A 268 17.89 12.48 -4.49
N GLY A 269 17.27 11.30 -4.32
CA GLY A 269 16.18 11.07 -3.37
C GLY A 269 16.33 9.75 -2.64
N SER A 270 16.01 9.74 -1.34
CA SER A 270 15.92 8.50 -0.57
C SER A 270 14.79 7.60 -1.12
N PRO A 271 14.88 6.26 -0.97
CA PRO A 271 13.82 5.34 -1.39
C PRO A 271 12.44 5.73 -0.83
N THR A 272 12.38 6.22 0.42
CA THR A 272 11.17 6.82 1.04
C THR A 272 10.62 8.00 0.26
N ARG A 273 11.46 8.99 -0.09
CA ARG A 273 11.02 10.17 -0.85
C ARG A 273 10.48 9.80 -2.23
N VAL A 274 11.08 8.79 -2.85
CA VAL A 274 10.68 8.26 -4.15
C VAL A 274 9.38 7.45 -4.03
N TYR A 275 9.23 6.61 -3.01
CA TYR A 275 8.05 5.75 -2.85
C TYR A 275 6.81 6.50 -2.30
N PHE A 276 6.98 7.47 -1.39
CA PHE A 276 5.85 8.20 -0.80
C PHE A 276 5.54 9.54 -1.49
N GLY A 277 6.39 10.01 -2.41
CA GLY A 277 6.13 11.22 -3.17
C GLY A 277 4.87 11.07 -4.03
N PHE A 278 3.91 11.99 -3.89
CA PHE A 278 2.76 12.02 -4.81
C PHE A 278 3.23 12.26 -6.26
N ASP A 279 4.21 13.14 -6.42
CA ASP A 279 4.84 13.47 -7.70
C ASP A 279 5.53 12.26 -8.35
N THR A 280 6.18 11.40 -7.56
CA THR A 280 6.86 10.19 -8.04
C THR A 280 5.95 8.96 -8.15
N HIS A 281 4.83 8.87 -7.42
CA HIS A 281 4.00 7.65 -7.35
C HIS A 281 2.55 7.83 -7.83
N CYS A 282 2.16 9.00 -8.37
CA CYS A 282 0.82 9.19 -8.93
C CYS A 282 0.61 8.58 -10.32
N PHE A 283 1.64 7.97 -10.92
CA PHE A 283 1.54 7.42 -12.28
C PHE A 283 0.42 6.39 -12.44
N GLY A 284 0.12 5.53 -11.46
CA GLY A 284 -1.00 4.60 -11.54
C GLY A 284 -2.36 5.30 -11.57
N LEU A 285 -2.55 6.31 -10.71
CA LEU A 285 -3.76 7.14 -10.68
C LEU A 285 -3.97 7.88 -12.02
N PHE A 286 -2.90 8.43 -12.61
CA PHE A 286 -2.97 9.09 -13.92
C PHE A 286 -3.08 8.11 -15.09
N THR A 287 -2.54 6.90 -14.99
CA THR A 287 -2.71 5.81 -15.97
C THR A 287 -4.18 5.37 -16.03
N GLY A 288 -4.81 5.20 -14.87
CA GLY A 288 -6.25 4.96 -14.78
C GLY A 288 -7.08 6.14 -15.34
N ALA A 289 -6.68 7.39 -15.06
CA ALA A 289 -7.33 8.57 -15.61
C ALA A 289 -7.22 8.66 -17.14
N ALA A 290 -6.04 8.35 -17.70
CA ALA A 290 -5.81 8.29 -19.14
C ALA A 290 -6.76 7.29 -19.80
N PHE A 291 -6.94 6.09 -19.22
CA PHE A 291 -7.91 5.12 -19.74
C PHE A 291 -9.36 5.64 -19.70
N ALA A 292 -9.76 6.36 -18.64
CA ALA A 292 -11.08 7.00 -18.58
C ALA A 292 -11.30 8.05 -19.68
N PHE A 293 -10.28 8.86 -19.97
CA PHE A 293 -10.31 9.83 -21.07
C PHE A 293 -10.25 9.15 -22.45
N ALA A 294 -9.55 8.03 -22.60
CA ALA A 294 -9.51 7.25 -23.83
C ALA A 294 -10.90 6.67 -24.18
N LEU A 295 -11.65 6.19 -23.17
CA LEU A 295 -13.06 5.81 -23.37
C LEU A 295 -13.91 7.01 -23.82
N LEU A 296 -13.73 8.19 -23.22
CA LEU A 296 -14.45 9.41 -23.63
C LEU A 296 -14.08 9.86 -25.06
N TRP A 297 -12.80 9.74 -25.44
CA TRP A 297 -12.31 10.04 -26.79
C TRP A 297 -12.92 9.11 -27.83
N SER A 298 -12.92 7.80 -27.54
CA SER A 298 -13.56 6.77 -28.37
C SER A 298 -15.07 6.97 -28.47
N TYR A 299 -15.74 7.29 -27.35
CA TYR A 299 -17.16 7.59 -27.31
C TYR A 299 -17.54 8.80 -28.19
N GLY A 300 -16.80 9.92 -28.09
CA GLY A 300 -16.99 11.07 -28.98
C GLY A 300 -16.74 10.74 -30.47
N GLY A 301 -15.88 9.74 -30.74
CA GLY A 301 -15.73 9.14 -32.06
C GLY A 301 -16.97 8.39 -32.53
N LYS A 302 -17.49 7.44 -31.72
CA LYS A 302 -18.72 6.68 -32.01
C LYS A 302 -19.94 7.59 -32.20
N LEU A 303 -20.11 8.60 -31.34
CA LEU A 303 -21.20 9.58 -31.45
C LEU A 303 -21.20 10.30 -32.79
N ARG A 304 -20.04 10.73 -33.29
CA ARG A 304 -19.94 11.39 -34.59
C ARG A 304 -20.47 10.49 -35.72
N GLY A 305 -20.06 9.21 -35.74
CA GLY A 305 -20.56 8.24 -36.72
C GLY A 305 -22.06 7.98 -36.61
N GLN A 306 -22.61 7.91 -35.39
CA GLN A 306 -24.06 7.79 -35.17
C GLN A 306 -24.84 9.03 -35.65
N ILE A 307 -24.27 10.24 -35.55
CA ILE A 307 -24.87 11.49 -36.05
C ILE A 307 -24.84 11.54 -37.58
N GLU A 308 -23.74 11.09 -38.19
CA GLU A 308 -23.60 10.95 -39.65
C GLU A 308 -24.59 9.90 -40.20
N GLN A 309 -24.77 8.76 -39.50
CA GLN A 309 -25.82 7.77 -39.82
C GLN A 309 -27.23 8.34 -39.63
N ALA A 310 -27.52 9.04 -38.54
CA ALA A 310 -28.82 9.66 -38.29
C ALA A 310 -29.20 10.71 -39.35
N PHE A 311 -28.22 11.42 -39.90
CA PHE A 311 -28.44 12.30 -41.06
C PHE A 311 -28.93 11.51 -42.29
N LEU A 312 -28.29 10.38 -42.61
CA LEU A 312 -28.70 9.49 -43.70
C LEU A 312 -30.07 8.85 -43.44
N GLU A 313 -30.32 8.32 -42.23
CA GLU A 313 -31.62 7.77 -41.82
C GLU A 313 -32.76 8.79 -42.01
N SER A 314 -32.49 10.09 -41.82
CA SER A 314 -33.48 11.17 -41.97
C SER A 314 -34.01 11.40 -43.39
N THR A 315 -33.44 10.72 -44.38
CA THR A 315 -33.96 10.66 -45.76
C THR A 315 -35.08 9.63 -45.92
N ARG A 316 -35.13 8.60 -45.05
CA ARG A 316 -36.08 7.46 -45.12
C ARG A 316 -37.06 7.44 -43.94
N THR A 317 -36.63 7.90 -42.77
CA THR A 317 -37.36 7.79 -41.50
C THR A 317 -37.86 9.16 -41.02
N PRO A 318 -39.08 9.28 -40.44
CA PRO A 318 -39.57 10.52 -39.87
C PRO A 318 -38.59 11.14 -38.86
N ARG A 319 -38.09 12.34 -39.18
CA ARG A 319 -37.06 13.10 -38.44
C ARG A 319 -37.22 13.13 -36.92
N ARG A 320 -38.47 13.15 -36.42
CA ARG A 320 -38.75 13.09 -34.99
C ARG A 320 -38.24 11.79 -34.36
N LYS A 321 -38.58 10.62 -34.95
CA LYS A 321 -38.10 9.31 -34.49
C LYS A 321 -36.57 9.21 -34.57
N VAL A 322 -35.96 9.78 -35.60
CA VAL A 322 -34.49 9.85 -35.76
C VAL A 322 -33.84 10.63 -34.61
N LEU A 323 -34.35 11.81 -34.24
CA LEU A 323 -33.83 12.57 -33.09
C LEU A 323 -34.10 11.88 -31.75
N GLU A 324 -35.24 11.19 -31.61
CA GLU A 324 -35.60 10.48 -30.38
C GLU A 324 -34.71 9.24 -30.15
N SER A 325 -34.41 8.49 -31.22
CA SER A 325 -33.44 7.37 -31.28
C SER A 325 -32.01 7.84 -31.05
N LEU A 326 -31.58 8.93 -31.70
CA LEU A 326 -30.24 9.49 -31.51
C LEU A 326 -30.03 9.94 -30.05
N ALA A 327 -31.01 10.62 -29.44
CA ALA A 327 -30.95 11.05 -28.03
C ALA A 327 -30.91 9.89 -27.02
N GLU A 328 -31.38 8.70 -27.42
CA GLU A 328 -31.29 7.46 -26.65
C GLU A 328 -29.92 6.78 -26.84
N LYS A 329 -29.41 6.68 -28.08
CA LYS A 329 -28.04 6.22 -28.40
C LYS A 329 -26.94 7.08 -27.73
N MET A 330 -27.24 8.33 -27.36
CA MET A 330 -26.32 9.28 -26.71
C MET A 330 -26.18 9.14 -25.18
N ASP A 331 -26.74 8.11 -24.54
CA ASP A 331 -26.65 8.00 -23.07
C ASP A 331 -25.23 7.71 -22.55
N ILE A 332 -24.57 8.78 -22.09
CA ILE A 332 -23.25 8.74 -21.47
C ILE A 332 -23.26 8.16 -20.04
N SER A 333 -24.44 7.81 -19.47
CA SER A 333 -24.51 7.00 -18.25
C SER A 333 -23.71 5.69 -18.38
N HIS A 334 -23.62 5.16 -19.61
CA HIS A 334 -22.85 3.99 -19.97
C HIS A 334 -21.36 4.21 -20.25
N LEU A 335 -20.74 5.37 -19.98
CA LEU A 335 -19.29 5.59 -20.26
C LEU A 335 -18.32 4.57 -19.59
N ALA A 336 -18.76 3.84 -18.55
CA ALA A 336 -18.01 2.73 -17.95
C ALA A 336 -18.46 1.35 -18.47
N ASP A 337 -19.72 1.28 -18.92
CA ASP A 337 -20.35 0.10 -19.50
C ASP A 337 -20.29 0.16 -21.04
N SER A 338 -19.40 1.00 -21.60
CA SER A 338 -19.38 1.41 -23.00
C SER A 338 -18.83 0.27 -23.83
N GLN A 339 -19.72 -0.69 -24.05
CA GLN A 339 -19.50 -1.92 -24.76
C GLN A 339 -18.73 -1.62 -26.05
N ALA A 340 -17.50 -2.14 -26.08
CA ALA A 340 -16.57 -1.96 -27.16
C ALA A 340 -16.99 -2.84 -28.34
N GLU A 341 -18.15 -2.53 -28.94
CA GLU A 341 -18.48 -3.00 -30.28
C GLU A 341 -17.29 -2.65 -31.17
N GLY A 342 -16.72 -3.70 -31.73
CA GLY A 342 -15.55 -3.73 -32.57
C GLY A 342 -15.55 -5.06 -33.33
N PRO A 343 -14.67 -5.22 -34.32
CA PRO A 343 -14.58 -6.46 -35.10
C PRO A 343 -14.27 -7.67 -34.22
N LEU A 344 -14.52 -8.87 -34.76
CA LEU A 344 -14.34 -10.16 -34.06
C LEU A 344 -12.98 -10.24 -33.35
N LEU A 345 -11.93 -9.77 -34.03
CA LEU A 345 -10.56 -9.67 -33.52
C LEU A 345 -10.48 -8.95 -32.16
N THR A 346 -11.16 -7.81 -32.01
CA THR A 346 -11.16 -7.01 -30.76
C THR A 346 -11.91 -7.72 -29.63
N ARG A 347 -12.97 -8.49 -29.95
CA ARG A 347 -13.73 -9.29 -28.98
C ARG A 347 -12.94 -10.51 -28.48
N VAL A 348 -12.01 -11.05 -29.27
CA VAL A 348 -11.16 -12.19 -28.89
C VAL A 348 -9.84 -11.74 -28.24
N MET A 349 -9.11 -10.79 -28.86
CA MET A 349 -7.78 -10.38 -28.40
C MET A 349 -7.81 -9.63 -27.06
N LEU A 350 -8.78 -8.75 -26.80
CA LEU A 350 -8.79 -7.97 -25.55
C LEU A 350 -8.93 -8.87 -24.30
N PRO A 351 -9.85 -9.86 -24.24
CA PRO A 351 -9.88 -10.83 -23.14
C PRO A 351 -8.57 -11.62 -22.99
N VAL A 352 -7.95 -12.06 -24.10
CA VAL A 352 -6.65 -12.79 -24.05
C VAL A 352 -5.53 -11.91 -23.50
N LEU A 353 -5.41 -10.66 -23.96
CA LEU A 353 -4.43 -9.70 -23.42
C LEU A 353 -4.69 -9.38 -21.94
N SER A 354 -5.96 -9.33 -21.51
CA SER A 354 -6.33 -9.19 -20.10
C SER A 354 -5.97 -10.43 -19.27
N PHE A 355 -6.01 -11.63 -19.85
CA PHE A 355 -5.56 -12.86 -19.18
C PHE A 355 -4.04 -12.93 -19.07
N VAL A 356 -3.32 -12.63 -20.16
CA VAL A 356 -1.85 -12.52 -20.16
C VAL A 356 -1.39 -11.46 -19.14
N SER A 357 -2.11 -10.34 -19.03
CA SER A 357 -1.82 -9.31 -18.01
C SER A 357 -2.04 -9.80 -16.58
N LEU A 358 -3.08 -10.61 -16.34
CA LEU A 358 -3.31 -11.25 -15.04
C LEU A 358 -2.20 -12.24 -14.69
N ILE A 359 -1.77 -13.06 -15.64
CA ILE A 359 -0.64 -14.00 -15.45
C ILE A 359 0.67 -13.24 -15.21
N ALA A 360 0.94 -12.16 -15.95
CA ALA A 360 2.13 -11.32 -15.75
C ALA A 360 2.16 -10.66 -14.36
N VAL A 361 1.02 -10.19 -13.86
CA VAL A 361 0.87 -9.68 -12.48
C VAL A 361 1.12 -10.77 -11.44
N ILE A 362 0.57 -11.98 -11.62
CA ILE A 362 0.78 -13.11 -10.71
C ILE A 362 2.26 -13.55 -10.71
N ALA A 363 2.88 -13.62 -11.88
CA ALA A 363 4.29 -13.95 -12.03
C ALA A 363 5.18 -12.90 -11.34
N ALA A 364 4.96 -11.61 -11.61
CA ALA A 364 5.71 -10.51 -10.99
C ALA A 364 5.58 -10.52 -9.45
N ALA A 365 4.41 -10.86 -8.90
CA ALA A 365 4.22 -10.98 -7.46
C ALA A 365 5.11 -12.06 -6.81
N TYR A 366 5.53 -13.09 -7.57
CA TYR A 366 6.41 -14.17 -7.14
C TYR A 366 7.89 -13.92 -7.47
N THR A 367 8.19 -13.34 -8.63
CA THR A 367 9.57 -13.22 -9.15
C THR A 367 10.28 -11.91 -8.80
N LEU A 368 9.55 -10.81 -8.56
CA LEU A 368 10.12 -9.48 -8.31
C LEU A 368 10.69 -9.39 -6.89
N ARG A 369 11.90 -9.94 -6.72
CA ARG A 369 12.67 -10.01 -5.46
C ARG A 369 13.44 -8.74 -5.16
N ASP A 370 14.07 -8.18 -6.18
CA ASP A 370 14.85 -6.96 -6.09
C ASP A 370 13.92 -5.74 -6.19
N LYS A 371 14.05 -4.84 -5.21
CA LYS A 371 13.23 -3.64 -5.04
C LYS A 371 13.66 -2.52 -5.96
N ASP A 372 14.89 -2.53 -6.48
CA ASP A 372 15.42 -1.46 -7.31
C ASP A 372 14.69 -1.41 -8.65
N TYR A 373 14.39 -2.57 -9.23
CA TYR A 373 13.54 -2.68 -10.44
C TYR A 373 12.11 -2.16 -10.24
N ALA A 374 11.59 -2.06 -9.00
CA ALA A 374 10.30 -1.43 -8.75
C ALA A 374 10.32 0.05 -9.15
N PHE A 375 11.39 0.75 -8.79
CA PHE A 375 11.61 2.17 -9.07
C PHE A 375 12.04 2.43 -10.52
N TYR A 376 12.78 1.50 -11.15
CA TYR A 376 13.13 1.60 -12.58
C TYR A 376 11.98 1.29 -13.54
N GLY A 377 10.76 1.01 -13.03
CA GLY A 377 9.54 1.05 -13.83
C GLY A 377 8.61 -0.16 -13.70
N ALA A 378 8.94 -1.19 -12.91
CA ALA A 378 8.05 -2.36 -12.77
C ALA A 378 6.68 -1.99 -12.15
N LEU A 379 6.63 -0.98 -11.27
CA LEU A 379 5.37 -0.41 -10.77
C LEU A 379 4.54 0.23 -11.90
N PHE A 380 5.16 1.05 -12.74
CA PHE A 380 4.48 1.66 -13.89
C PHE A 380 3.97 0.61 -14.87
N ALA A 381 4.75 -0.45 -15.13
CA ALA A 381 4.32 -1.59 -15.93
C ALA A 381 3.11 -2.31 -15.31
N ALA A 382 3.07 -2.53 -13.99
CA ALA A 382 1.92 -3.12 -13.30
C ALA A 382 0.64 -2.27 -13.46
N SER A 383 0.77 -0.94 -13.48
CA SER A 383 -0.35 -0.03 -13.77
C SER A 383 -0.82 -0.10 -15.24
N ILE A 384 0.10 -0.22 -16.21
CA ILE A 384 -0.27 -0.49 -17.62
C ILE A 384 -0.97 -1.85 -17.78
N LEU A 385 -0.45 -2.92 -17.17
CA LEU A 385 -1.08 -4.25 -17.15
C LEU A 385 -2.48 -4.20 -16.51
N THR A 386 -2.67 -3.36 -15.49
CA THR A 386 -4.00 -3.15 -14.88
C THR A 386 -4.97 -2.47 -15.84
N VAL A 387 -4.54 -1.52 -16.68
CA VAL A 387 -5.39 -0.93 -17.74
C VAL A 387 -5.78 -1.97 -18.79
N ILE A 388 -4.84 -2.82 -19.23
CA ILE A 388 -5.13 -3.90 -20.19
C ILE A 388 -6.13 -4.90 -19.59
N MET A 389 -5.93 -5.28 -18.32
CA MET A 389 -6.84 -6.14 -17.56
C MET A 389 -8.24 -5.52 -17.39
N LEU A 390 -8.34 -4.22 -17.09
CA LEU A 390 -9.60 -3.50 -17.06
C LEU A 390 -10.29 -3.48 -18.43
N TRP A 391 -9.56 -3.15 -19.50
CA TRP A 391 -10.13 -3.01 -20.84
C TRP A 391 -10.66 -4.35 -21.38
N GLY A 392 -9.87 -5.43 -21.28
CA GLY A 392 -10.30 -6.77 -21.69
C GLY A 392 -11.37 -7.40 -20.81
N THR A 393 -11.60 -6.88 -19.60
CA THR A 393 -12.74 -7.25 -18.75
C THR A 393 -14.00 -6.44 -19.09
N LEU A 394 -13.86 -5.15 -19.40
CA LEU A 394 -14.97 -4.26 -19.73
C LEU A 394 -15.48 -4.41 -21.17
N SER A 395 -14.73 -5.03 -22.08
CA SER A 395 -15.16 -5.34 -23.44
C SER A 395 -16.41 -6.24 -23.52
N GLU A 396 -17.08 -6.23 -24.68
CA GLU A 396 -18.28 -7.03 -24.93
C GLU A 396 -18.04 -8.53 -24.82
N ARG A 397 -19.01 -9.27 -24.25
CA ARG A 397 -19.03 -10.75 -24.18
C ARG A 397 -17.73 -11.38 -23.62
N SER A 398 -16.90 -10.60 -22.92
CA SER A 398 -15.62 -11.05 -22.41
C SER A 398 -15.76 -12.18 -21.37
N TRP A 399 -15.05 -13.28 -21.61
CA TRP A 399 -14.95 -14.42 -20.69
C TRP A 399 -14.11 -14.11 -19.44
N MET A 400 -13.37 -12.99 -19.39
CA MET A 400 -12.76 -12.50 -18.15
C MET A 400 -13.81 -12.02 -17.14
N ARG A 401 -15.03 -11.66 -17.58
CA ARG A 401 -16.11 -11.20 -16.69
C ARG A 401 -16.57 -12.28 -15.69
N PRO A 402 -16.92 -13.52 -16.08
CA PRO A 402 -17.25 -14.57 -15.11
C PRO A 402 -16.05 -14.94 -14.22
N LEU A 403 -14.83 -14.96 -14.76
CA LEU A 403 -13.60 -15.23 -13.99
C LEU A 403 -13.44 -14.23 -12.84
N PHE A 404 -13.53 -12.92 -13.10
CA PHE A 404 -13.48 -11.90 -12.06
C PHE A 404 -14.77 -11.81 -11.22
N ALA A 405 -15.92 -12.28 -11.71
CA ALA A 405 -17.14 -12.38 -10.92
C ALA A 405 -17.16 -13.58 -9.97
N TRP A 406 -16.18 -14.49 -10.04
CA TRP A 406 -16.06 -15.68 -9.20
C TRP A 406 -16.13 -15.32 -7.69
N ARG A 407 -16.95 -16.06 -6.94
CA ARG A 407 -17.42 -15.63 -5.60
C ARG A 407 -16.28 -15.27 -4.63
N PRO A 408 -15.20 -16.07 -4.45
CA PRO A 408 -14.12 -15.76 -3.52
C PRO A 408 -13.31 -14.52 -3.92
N LEU A 409 -12.85 -14.44 -5.18
CA LEU A 409 -12.07 -13.30 -5.70
C LEU A 409 -12.88 -12.00 -5.63
N ARG A 410 -14.16 -12.07 -6.01
CA ARG A 410 -15.14 -10.99 -5.84
C ARG A 410 -15.37 -10.65 -4.36
N LEU A 411 -15.28 -11.59 -3.42
CA LEU A 411 -15.42 -11.32 -1.98
C LEU A 411 -14.18 -10.63 -1.40
N ALA A 412 -12.98 -11.03 -1.80
CA ALA A 412 -11.74 -10.34 -1.43
C ALA A 412 -11.78 -8.86 -1.86
N GLY A 413 -12.11 -8.58 -3.12
CA GLY A 413 -12.27 -7.22 -3.64
C GLY A 413 -13.58 -6.51 -3.24
N GLN A 414 -14.43 -7.16 -2.45
CA GLN A 414 -15.55 -6.54 -1.75
C GLN A 414 -15.16 -6.01 -0.37
N TYR A 415 -14.22 -6.67 0.32
CA TYR A 415 -13.75 -6.24 1.64
C TYR A 415 -12.36 -5.58 1.60
N SER A 416 -11.78 -5.37 0.41
CA SER A 416 -10.37 -5.02 0.22
C SER A 416 -9.87 -3.79 0.99
N TYR A 417 -10.68 -2.76 1.23
CA TYR A 417 -10.27 -1.60 2.03
C TYR A 417 -10.24 -1.92 3.53
N GLY A 418 -11.24 -2.64 4.04
CA GLY A 418 -11.20 -3.17 5.41
C GLY A 418 -9.99 -4.09 5.60
N LEU A 419 -9.78 -5.03 4.68
CA LEU A 419 -8.60 -5.89 4.67
C LEU A 419 -7.29 -5.07 4.63
N TYR A 420 -7.22 -4.05 3.76
CA TYR A 420 -6.04 -3.20 3.59
C TYR A 420 -5.72 -2.34 4.83
N ILE A 421 -6.71 -1.78 5.52
CA ILE A 421 -6.43 -0.98 6.74
C ILE A 421 -6.18 -1.87 7.97
N TRP A 422 -6.73 -3.08 8.04
CA TRP A 422 -6.60 -3.94 9.22
C TRP A 422 -5.41 -4.91 9.17
N HIS A 423 -4.98 -5.41 7.99
CA HIS A 423 -3.99 -6.49 7.93
C HIS A 423 -2.65 -6.16 8.59
N TRP A 424 -2.10 -4.98 8.30
CA TRP A 424 -0.79 -4.55 8.78
C TRP A 424 -0.75 -4.29 10.29
N PRO A 425 -1.58 -3.41 10.88
CA PRO A 425 -1.54 -3.18 12.32
C PRO A 425 -1.81 -4.44 13.13
N LEU A 426 -2.69 -5.34 12.65
CA LEU A 426 -2.96 -6.60 13.35
C LEU A 426 -1.78 -7.58 13.26
N LEU A 427 -1.10 -7.68 12.10
CA LEU A 427 0.13 -8.45 11.94
C LEU A 427 1.24 -7.93 12.86
N ILE A 428 1.47 -6.62 12.88
CA ILE A 428 2.49 -5.99 13.73
C ILE A 428 2.16 -6.19 15.22
N LEU A 429 0.92 -5.99 15.66
CA LEU A 429 0.54 -6.20 17.06
C LEU A 429 0.67 -7.67 17.47
N ALA A 430 0.30 -8.63 16.61
CA ALA A 430 0.52 -10.04 16.89
C ALA A 430 2.02 -10.37 17.03
N GLN A 431 2.85 -9.93 16.09
CA GLN A 431 4.30 -10.13 16.14
C GLN A 431 4.96 -9.46 17.35
N LEU A 432 4.42 -8.34 17.85
CA LEU A 432 4.91 -7.64 19.05
C LEU A 432 4.41 -8.28 20.36
N SER A 433 3.31 -9.05 20.35
CA SER A 433 2.71 -9.62 21.56
C SER A 433 3.52 -10.75 22.19
N LEU A 434 4.25 -11.54 21.39
CA LEU A 434 4.98 -12.74 21.85
C LEU A 434 6.33 -12.88 21.11
N PRO A 435 7.30 -11.96 21.33
CA PRO A 435 8.55 -11.91 20.56
C PRO A 435 9.36 -13.22 20.60
N GLY A 436 9.41 -13.91 21.74
CA GLY A 436 10.15 -15.18 21.90
C GLY A 436 9.60 -16.38 21.13
N LEU A 437 8.47 -16.26 20.42
CA LEU A 437 7.92 -17.31 19.54
C LEU A 437 8.11 -17.01 18.04
N ARG A 438 8.73 -15.86 17.69
CA ARG A 438 9.06 -15.49 16.30
C ARG A 438 9.96 -16.56 15.64
N GLY A 439 9.94 -16.61 14.31
CA GLY A 439 10.64 -17.65 13.56
C GLY A 439 9.91 -18.99 13.64
N LYS A 440 10.17 -19.79 14.69
CA LYS A 440 9.67 -21.19 14.80
C LYS A 440 8.14 -21.31 14.68
N TYR A 441 7.39 -20.33 15.18
CA TYR A 441 5.92 -20.32 15.13
C TYR A 441 5.37 -19.16 14.27
N GLN A 442 6.15 -18.62 13.32
CA GLN A 442 5.75 -17.50 12.45
C GLN A 442 4.40 -17.75 11.74
N TRP A 443 4.13 -18.99 11.35
CA TRP A 443 2.86 -19.39 10.72
C TRP A 443 1.64 -19.21 11.64
N VAL A 444 1.80 -19.31 12.97
CA VAL A 444 0.73 -19.08 13.95
C VAL A 444 0.38 -17.59 13.99
N PHE A 445 1.39 -16.71 14.02
CA PHE A 445 1.17 -15.26 13.95
C PHE A 445 0.48 -14.86 12.64
N VAL A 446 0.91 -15.42 11.51
CA VAL A 446 0.25 -15.22 10.21
C VAL A 446 -1.21 -15.66 10.26
N LEU A 447 -1.50 -16.87 10.74
CA LEU A 447 -2.85 -17.42 10.82
C LEU A 447 -3.78 -16.58 11.72
N VAL A 448 -3.34 -16.28 12.95
CA VAL A 448 -4.12 -15.47 13.91
C VAL A 448 -4.38 -14.06 13.37
N SER A 449 -3.34 -13.41 12.83
CA SER A 449 -3.45 -12.05 12.27
C SER A 449 -4.36 -12.01 11.06
N PHE A 450 -4.26 -13.00 10.16
CA PHE A 450 -5.11 -13.11 8.98
C PHE A 450 -6.58 -13.35 9.39
N SER A 451 -6.85 -14.28 10.31
CA SER A 451 -8.19 -14.51 10.84
C SER A 451 -8.78 -13.26 11.51
N LEU A 452 -8.00 -12.56 12.34
CA LEU A 452 -8.43 -11.32 12.98
C LEU A 452 -8.65 -10.19 11.96
N THR A 453 -7.87 -10.15 10.88
CA THR A 453 -8.07 -9.23 9.74
C THR A 453 -9.40 -9.46 9.05
N LEU A 454 -9.75 -10.72 8.76
CA LEU A 454 -11.05 -11.06 8.17
C LEU A 454 -12.21 -10.61 9.08
N VAL A 455 -12.09 -10.86 10.40
CA VAL A 455 -13.10 -10.47 11.39
C VAL A 455 -13.22 -8.94 11.48
N MET A 456 -12.12 -8.20 11.65
CA MET A 456 -12.16 -6.75 11.81
C MET A 456 -12.58 -6.02 10.52
N ALA A 457 -12.18 -6.51 9.34
CA ALA A 457 -12.70 -6.02 8.07
C ALA A 457 -14.22 -6.26 7.92
N TYR A 458 -14.73 -7.42 8.36
CA TYR A 458 -16.16 -7.70 8.38
C TYR A 458 -16.91 -6.78 9.37
N VAL A 459 -16.38 -6.59 10.58
CA VAL A 459 -16.97 -5.73 11.62
C VAL A 459 -17.02 -4.27 11.16
N SER A 460 -15.91 -3.73 10.65
CA SER A 460 -15.83 -2.38 10.06
C SER A 460 -16.88 -2.18 8.96
N ALA A 461 -16.94 -3.11 8.01
CA ALA A 461 -17.86 -3.03 6.89
C ALA A 461 -19.34 -3.04 7.33
N HIS A 462 -19.71 -3.82 8.34
CA HIS A 462 -21.12 -4.00 8.75
C HIS A 462 -21.61 -3.02 9.81
N TYR A 463 -20.79 -2.66 10.78
CA TYR A 463 -21.19 -1.85 11.94
C TYR A 463 -20.76 -0.38 11.84
N VAL A 464 -19.82 -0.04 10.94
CA VAL A 464 -19.31 1.33 10.77
C VAL A 464 -19.59 1.87 9.36
N GLU A 465 -19.04 1.23 8.32
CA GLU A 465 -19.08 1.75 6.94
C GLU A 465 -20.48 1.72 6.31
N LYS A 466 -21.20 0.58 6.37
CA LYS A 466 -22.57 0.45 5.85
C LYS A 466 -23.56 1.39 6.59
N PRO A 467 -23.54 1.52 7.93
CA PRO A 467 -24.34 2.52 8.64
C PRO A 467 -24.02 3.97 8.26
N ALA A 468 -22.74 4.36 8.23
CA ALA A 468 -22.34 5.72 7.86
C ALA A 468 -22.79 6.08 6.42
N SER A 469 -22.62 5.15 5.48
CA SER A 469 -23.07 5.30 4.09
C SER A 469 -24.60 5.51 3.98
N ARG A 470 -25.39 4.80 4.79
CA ARG A 470 -26.86 4.94 4.86
C ARG A 470 -27.27 6.30 5.44
N ILE A 471 -26.59 6.77 6.48
CA ILE A 471 -26.85 8.08 7.11
C ILE A 471 -26.58 9.21 6.11
N TYR A 472 -25.44 9.17 5.41
CA TYR A 472 -25.09 10.14 4.38
C TYR A 472 -26.11 10.14 3.22
N ALA A 473 -26.54 8.97 2.74
CA ALA A 473 -27.56 8.88 1.70
C ALA A 473 -28.89 9.54 2.13
N ALA A 474 -29.34 9.28 3.37
CA ALA A 474 -30.57 9.85 3.93
C ALA A 474 -30.46 11.36 4.26
N PHE A 475 -29.26 11.88 4.52
CA PHE A 475 -29.00 13.31 4.63
C PHE A 475 -29.07 13.98 3.26
N ILE A 476 -28.36 13.43 2.27
CA ILE A 476 -28.28 13.98 0.91
C ILE A 476 -29.65 13.97 0.20
N SER A 477 -30.55 13.03 0.52
CA SER A 477 -31.91 13.00 -0.02
C SER A 477 -32.87 14.02 0.61
N ARG A 478 -32.45 14.77 1.65
CA ARG A 478 -33.25 15.83 2.30
C ARG A 478 -32.94 17.24 1.81
N ILE A 479 -31.93 17.41 0.96
CA ILE A 479 -31.49 18.73 0.47
C ILE A 479 -32.41 19.20 -0.66
N PRO A 480 -33.11 20.34 -0.54
CA PRO A 480 -33.98 20.85 -1.60
C PRO A 480 -33.23 21.04 -2.93
N GLY A 481 -33.85 20.64 -4.04
CA GLY A 481 -33.20 20.64 -5.36
C GLY A 481 -32.25 19.47 -5.62
N ALA A 482 -32.02 18.58 -4.66
CA ALA A 482 -31.80 17.19 -5.02
C ALA A 482 -33.14 16.63 -5.52
N GLY A 483 -33.21 16.26 -6.80
CA GLY A 483 -34.26 15.34 -7.26
C GLY A 483 -34.23 14.04 -6.45
N PRO A 484 -35.33 13.26 -6.42
CA PRO A 484 -35.40 12.04 -5.62
C PRO A 484 -34.16 11.19 -5.88
N ALA A 485 -33.47 10.79 -4.80
CA ALA A 485 -32.31 9.93 -4.93
C ALA A 485 -32.77 8.65 -5.63
N GLU A 486 -32.25 8.42 -6.85
CA GLU A 486 -32.63 7.32 -7.76
C GLU A 486 -32.86 6.06 -6.92
N SER A 487 -34.08 5.51 -6.95
CA SER A 487 -34.63 4.59 -5.93
C SER A 487 -33.98 3.20 -5.88
N SER A 488 -32.79 3.08 -6.46
CA SER A 488 -31.74 2.23 -5.92
C SER A 488 -31.67 2.33 -4.39
N GLN A 489 -31.76 1.17 -3.73
CA GLN A 489 -31.15 0.96 -2.42
C GLN A 489 -29.72 1.55 -2.45
N PRO A 490 -29.25 2.22 -1.37
CA PRO A 490 -28.18 3.21 -1.38
C PRO A 490 -27.05 2.87 -2.35
N SER A 491 -27.02 3.60 -3.46
CA SER A 491 -26.47 3.12 -4.73
C SER A 491 -25.08 2.52 -4.59
N ALA A 492 -24.92 1.28 -5.08
CA ALA A 492 -23.68 0.53 -5.10
C ALA A 492 -22.63 1.07 -6.11
N GLY A 493 -22.52 2.40 -6.24
CA GLY A 493 -21.38 3.10 -6.84
C GLY A 493 -20.17 3.08 -5.90
N ARG A 494 -19.87 1.89 -5.41
CA ARG A 494 -19.01 1.61 -4.26
C ARG A 494 -17.65 1.17 -4.88
N CYS A 495 -16.71 2.13 -4.88
CA CYS A 495 -15.77 2.39 -5.99
C CYS A 495 -15.03 1.18 -6.63
N GLY A 496 -13.84 0.73 -6.21
CA GLY A 496 -13.36 0.70 -4.83
C GLY A 496 -14.36 -0.02 -3.91
N MET A 497 -14.64 -1.28 -4.22
CA MET A 497 -15.53 -2.25 -3.56
C MET A 497 -17.04 -1.95 -3.46
N GLU A 498 -17.85 -2.97 -3.81
CA GLU A 498 -19.01 -3.50 -3.05
C GLU A 498 -20.49 -3.20 -3.47
N GLY A 499 -21.48 -3.80 -2.76
CA GLY A 499 -22.94 -3.87 -3.10
C GLY A 499 -23.90 -3.53 -1.95
N ALA A 500 -25.11 -4.10 -1.78
CA ALA A 500 -25.94 -5.12 -2.48
C ALA A 500 -27.43 -4.99 -2.00
N GLY A 501 -28.48 -5.77 -2.34
CA GLY A 501 -28.65 -7.03 -3.13
C GLY A 501 -30.04 -7.71 -2.93
N THR A 502 -30.25 -8.90 -3.54
CA THR A 502 -31.30 -9.96 -3.33
C THR A 502 -32.82 -9.65 -3.34
N ALA A 503 -33.57 -10.38 -4.17
CA ALA A 503 -34.95 -10.87 -3.96
C ALA A 503 -35.18 -12.14 -4.83
N ASP A 504 -36.19 -12.94 -4.52
CA ASP A 504 -36.51 -14.22 -5.20
C ASP A 504 -37.60 -14.05 -6.29
N GLY A 505 -37.76 -15.03 -7.18
CA GLY A 505 -38.75 -15.03 -8.26
C GLY A 505 -38.38 -15.97 -9.41
N THR A 506 -38.83 -17.22 -9.33
CA THR A 506 -38.75 -18.22 -10.41
C THR A 506 -39.91 -18.07 -11.40
N ASP A 507 -39.62 -17.80 -12.66
CA ASP A 507 -40.57 -17.91 -13.78
C ASP A 507 -39.82 -18.14 -15.11
N GLU A 508 -39.58 -19.39 -15.48
CA GLU A 508 -39.36 -19.79 -16.88
C GLU A 508 -39.79 -21.27 -17.02
N ALA A 509 -40.67 -21.58 -17.97
CA ALA A 509 -41.38 -22.86 -18.04
C ALA A 509 -40.84 -23.75 -19.18
N ALA A 510 -40.51 -25.02 -18.87
CA ALA A 510 -40.21 -26.04 -19.86
C ALA A 510 -40.40 -27.49 -19.34
N ASP A 511 -41.58 -28.06 -19.64
CA ASP A 511 -41.85 -29.48 -19.92
C ASP A 511 -41.63 -30.58 -18.84
N GLY A 512 -42.06 -31.81 -19.15
CA GLY A 512 -42.26 -32.96 -18.23
C GLY A 512 -41.02 -33.55 -17.53
N ASP A 513 -41.16 -34.52 -16.62
CA ASP A 513 -42.08 -35.67 -16.64
C ASP A 513 -42.58 -36.11 -15.23
N LYS A 514 -43.34 -37.22 -15.17
CA LYS A 514 -44.11 -37.72 -14.01
C LYS A 514 -43.28 -38.54 -13.01
N LYS A 515 -43.56 -38.37 -11.71
CA LYS A 515 -44.08 -39.41 -10.77
C LYS A 515 -43.90 -39.03 -9.30
N GLY A 516 -44.87 -39.44 -8.47
CA GLY A 516 -44.60 -39.91 -7.10
C GLY A 516 -45.12 -39.04 -5.95
N ASP A 517 -45.97 -39.65 -5.12
CA ASP A 517 -46.09 -39.40 -3.67
C ASP A 517 -44.72 -39.49 -2.95
N ILE A 518 -44.52 -39.09 -1.68
CA ILE A 518 -45.40 -39.28 -0.52
C ILE A 518 -45.16 -38.24 0.60
N SER A 519 -46.05 -38.23 1.60
CA SER A 519 -45.84 -37.77 2.99
C SER A 519 -46.23 -36.33 3.37
N ALA A 520 -47.50 -35.97 3.17
CA ALA A 520 -48.14 -34.85 3.87
C ALA A 520 -48.69 -35.27 5.26
N VAL A 521 -47.82 -35.45 6.26
CA VAL A 521 -48.21 -35.76 7.66
C VAL A 521 -47.34 -34.94 8.65
N THR A 522 -47.88 -34.62 9.83
CA THR A 522 -47.16 -34.00 10.98
C THR A 522 -46.56 -32.60 10.77
N ALA A 523 -47.41 -31.63 10.43
CA ALA A 523 -47.12 -30.19 10.58
C ALA A 523 -48.24 -29.42 11.33
N GLY A 524 -48.90 -30.09 12.29
CA GLY A 524 -50.21 -29.67 12.82
C GLY A 524 -50.33 -29.41 14.32
N ARG A 525 -49.23 -29.21 15.08
CA ARG A 525 -49.30 -28.89 16.53
C ARG A 525 -47.99 -28.42 17.19
N ILE A 526 -47.51 -27.19 16.91
CA ILE A 526 -46.90 -26.30 17.93
C ILE A 526 -47.21 -24.85 17.53
N SER A 527 -48.35 -24.32 17.99
CA SER A 527 -48.63 -22.88 17.95
C SER A 527 -48.57 -22.35 19.38
N GLY A 528 -47.41 -21.84 19.77
CA GLY A 528 -47.16 -21.34 21.13
C GLY A 528 -45.67 -21.11 21.40
N MET A 529 -45.36 -20.07 22.17
CA MET A 529 -44.04 -19.83 22.78
C MET A 529 -42.82 -19.72 21.84
N GLY A 530 -43.00 -19.10 20.66
CA GLY A 530 -41.90 -18.51 19.88
C GLY A 530 -41.82 -16.99 20.07
N THR A 531 -41.22 -16.51 21.17
CA THR A 531 -41.16 -15.07 21.44
C THR A 531 -40.28 -14.34 20.42
N ALA A 532 -40.90 -13.56 19.54
CA ALA A 532 -40.19 -12.75 18.56
C ALA A 532 -39.39 -11.62 19.25
N VAL A 533 -38.11 -11.90 19.57
CA VAL A 533 -37.19 -10.93 20.20
C VAL A 533 -36.86 -9.82 19.21
N ARG A 534 -37.76 -8.84 19.13
CA ARG A 534 -37.69 -7.63 18.31
C ARG A 534 -36.62 -6.68 18.86
N ARG A 535 -35.34 -7.08 18.76
CA ARG A 535 -34.16 -6.37 19.31
C ARG A 535 -34.22 -4.89 18.91
N LYS A 536 -34.47 -4.02 19.89
CA LYS A 536 -34.73 -2.59 19.66
C LYS A 536 -33.50 -1.93 19.02
N PRO A 537 -33.59 -1.35 17.80
CA PRO A 537 -32.42 -0.83 17.08
C PRO A 537 -31.76 0.39 17.75
N ALA A 538 -32.40 0.99 18.77
CA ALA A 538 -31.81 2.02 19.61
C ALA A 538 -30.68 1.50 20.50
N VAL A 539 -30.81 0.28 21.06
CA VAL A 539 -29.80 -0.29 21.99
C VAL A 539 -28.48 -0.51 21.28
N ASN A 540 -28.51 -1.11 20.09
CA ASN A 540 -27.31 -1.33 19.28
C ASN A 540 -26.61 0.00 18.92
N ARG A 541 -27.34 1.10 18.73
CA ARG A 541 -26.75 2.42 18.45
C ARG A 541 -26.08 3.00 19.69
N ALA A 542 -26.73 2.93 20.85
CA ALA A 542 -26.14 3.38 22.11
C ALA A 542 -24.83 2.63 22.43
N VAL A 543 -24.82 1.30 22.25
CA VAL A 543 -23.62 0.47 22.44
C VAL A 543 -22.50 0.84 21.45
N ILE A 544 -22.81 1.02 20.17
CA ILE A 544 -21.80 1.44 19.17
C ILE A 544 -21.24 2.84 19.49
N CYS A 545 -22.09 3.79 19.89
CA CYS A 545 -21.64 5.12 20.31
C CYS A 545 -20.76 5.04 21.58
N PHE A 546 -21.12 4.23 22.58
CA PHE A 546 -20.32 4.01 23.78
C PHE A 546 -18.94 3.42 23.45
N ILE A 547 -18.89 2.39 22.60
CA ILE A 547 -17.63 1.78 22.13
C ILE A 547 -16.76 2.81 21.41
N LEU A 548 -17.34 3.60 20.49
CA LEU A 548 -16.57 4.63 19.78
C LEU A 548 -16.05 5.72 20.71
N VAL A 549 -16.84 6.17 21.70
CA VAL A 549 -16.38 7.13 22.72
C VAL A 549 -15.24 6.53 23.54
N ALA A 550 -15.41 5.32 24.08
CA ALA A 550 -14.38 4.65 24.88
C ALA A 550 -13.07 4.44 24.10
N LEU A 551 -13.14 4.06 22.83
CA LEU A 551 -11.99 3.94 21.94
C LEU A 551 -11.29 5.29 21.69
N TRP A 552 -12.05 6.38 21.50
CA TRP A 552 -11.47 7.70 21.32
C TRP A 552 -10.90 8.29 22.62
N THR A 553 -11.49 8.01 23.77
CA THR A 553 -10.91 8.33 25.09
C THR A 553 -9.61 7.55 25.32
N GLY A 554 -9.58 6.25 25.02
CA GLY A 554 -8.37 5.42 25.07
C GLY A 554 -7.27 5.95 24.14
N CYS A 555 -7.60 6.24 22.88
CA CYS A 555 -6.69 6.85 21.92
C CYS A 555 -6.13 8.19 22.39
N GLY A 556 -6.97 9.06 22.96
CA GLY A 556 -6.55 10.35 23.52
C GLY A 556 -5.60 10.20 24.71
N PHE A 557 -5.88 9.28 25.63
CA PHE A 557 -4.98 8.92 26.74
C PHE A 557 -3.64 8.41 26.20
N VAL A 558 -3.65 7.49 25.23
CA VAL A 558 -2.43 6.94 24.64
C VAL A 558 -1.61 8.01 23.92
N ILE A 559 -2.22 8.95 23.21
CA ILE A 559 -1.51 10.06 22.57
C ILE A 559 -0.86 11.00 23.62
N ALA A 560 -1.49 11.18 24.78
CA ALA A 560 -0.97 12.02 25.87
C ALA A 560 0.18 11.37 26.67
N TYR A 561 0.18 10.04 26.79
CA TYR A 561 1.15 9.28 27.61
C TYR A 561 2.09 8.35 26.82
N ALA A 562 2.10 8.42 25.49
CA ALA A 562 3.06 7.69 24.65
C ALA A 562 4.51 8.12 24.94
N PRO A 563 5.48 7.18 24.94
CA PRO A 563 6.87 7.50 25.20
C PRO A 563 7.48 8.38 24.07
N ALA A 564 8.40 9.26 24.44
CA ALA A 564 9.08 10.17 23.51
C ALA A 564 10.22 9.52 22.71
N GLN A 565 10.79 8.43 23.22
CA GLN A 565 11.85 7.61 22.63
C GLN A 565 11.53 6.12 22.87
N THR A 566 12.14 5.21 22.12
CA THR A 566 11.99 3.76 22.34
C THR A 566 12.85 3.27 23.51
N SER A 567 12.52 2.13 24.11
CA SER A 567 13.35 1.48 25.14
C SER A 567 14.81 1.30 24.68
N ILE A 568 15.01 0.83 23.45
CA ILE A 568 16.33 0.62 22.85
C ILE A 568 17.07 1.94 22.57
N GLN A 569 16.38 3.03 22.22
CA GLN A 569 17.03 4.34 22.11
C GLN A 569 17.58 4.79 23.46
N ASN A 570 16.81 4.67 24.55
CA ASN A 570 17.28 4.99 25.91
C ASN A 570 18.49 4.11 26.30
N GLN A 571 18.47 2.81 25.99
CA GLN A 571 19.59 1.89 26.22
C GLN A 571 20.85 2.29 25.44
N LEU A 572 20.72 2.65 24.17
CA LEU A 572 21.85 3.07 23.32
C LEU A 572 22.43 4.42 23.75
N GLU A 573 21.59 5.37 24.14
CA GLU A 573 22.03 6.67 24.70
C GLU A 573 22.78 6.48 26.04
N ALA A 574 22.33 5.55 26.90
CA ALA A 574 23.02 5.19 28.13
C ALA A 574 24.37 4.48 27.88
N GLN A 575 24.45 3.48 26.99
CA GLN A 575 25.71 2.83 26.64
C GLN A 575 26.70 3.83 26.00
N ALA A 576 26.21 4.77 25.19
CA ALA A 576 27.05 5.82 24.60
C ALA A 576 27.58 6.83 25.64
N ALA A 577 26.89 7.06 26.75
CA ALA A 577 27.41 7.83 27.87
C ALA A 577 28.54 7.07 28.59
N ILE A 578 28.32 5.79 28.92
CA ILE A 578 29.30 4.93 29.59
C ILE A 578 30.62 4.86 28.79
N LEU A 579 30.56 4.70 27.46
CA LEU A 579 31.76 4.69 26.60
C LEU A 579 32.48 6.05 26.58
N LYS A 580 31.73 7.17 26.55
CA LYS A 580 32.34 8.52 26.54
C LYS A 580 33.09 8.81 27.83
N ASP A 581 32.58 8.38 28.99
CA ASP A 581 33.25 8.60 30.26
C ASP A 581 34.39 7.60 30.51
N SER A 582 34.24 6.34 30.08
CA SER A 582 35.36 5.38 30.04
C SER A 582 36.53 5.89 29.19
N GLY A 583 36.23 6.55 28.06
CA GLY A 583 37.24 7.18 27.19
C GLY A 583 37.97 8.38 27.82
N LYS A 584 37.39 9.05 28.83
CA LYS A 584 38.06 10.13 29.60
C LYS A 584 38.97 9.57 30.69
N ALA A 585 38.65 8.40 31.25
CA ALA A 585 39.48 7.73 32.26
C ALA A 585 40.81 7.18 31.69
N GLY A 586 40.94 7.09 30.36
CA GLY A 586 42.13 6.63 29.65
C GLY A 586 43.35 7.57 29.67
N GLY A 587 43.50 8.42 30.70
CA GLY A 587 44.78 9.05 31.00
C GLY A 587 45.82 8.03 31.46
N PRO A 588 47.13 8.36 31.46
CA PRO A 588 48.16 7.42 31.92
C PRO A 588 47.90 7.04 33.39
N ALA A 589 47.86 5.74 33.67
CA ALA A 589 47.48 5.21 34.97
C ALA A 589 48.48 5.62 36.06
N SER A 590 48.11 6.58 36.89
CA SER A 590 48.77 6.83 38.17
C SER A 590 48.57 5.63 39.10
N GLN A 591 49.67 5.15 39.67
CA GLN A 591 49.68 3.99 40.57
C GLN A 591 49.07 4.37 41.93
N ASP A 592 47.85 3.90 42.23
CA ASP A 592 47.39 3.78 43.63
C ASP A 592 46.31 2.70 43.80
N VAL A 593 46.68 1.43 43.60
CA VAL A 593 45.79 0.28 43.89
C VAL A 593 45.72 0.06 45.40
N ARG A 594 44.86 0.83 46.08
CA ARG A 594 44.48 0.56 47.47
C ARG A 594 43.76 -0.78 47.55
N ARG A 595 44.35 -1.74 48.28
CA ARG A 595 43.75 -3.05 48.56
C ARG A 595 42.36 -2.89 49.20
N ALA A 596 41.35 -3.50 48.59
CA ALA A 596 40.17 -3.99 49.29
C ALA A 596 40.38 -5.47 49.68
N PRO A 597 39.78 -5.99 50.77
CA PRO A 597 39.98 -7.38 51.19
C PRO A 597 39.30 -8.40 50.26
N ALA A 598 39.84 -9.61 50.21
CA ALA A 598 39.18 -10.75 49.55
C ALA A 598 38.07 -11.34 50.45
N PRO A 599 36.96 -11.85 49.87
CA PRO A 599 35.95 -12.59 50.62
C PRO A 599 36.44 -14.00 51.01
N GLU A 600 35.92 -14.53 52.12
CA GLU A 600 36.31 -15.83 52.67
C GLU A 600 35.69 -17.02 51.88
N PRO A 601 36.39 -18.16 51.78
CA PRO A 601 35.83 -19.37 51.18
C PRO A 601 34.98 -20.17 52.19
N SER A 602 33.74 -20.51 51.80
CA SER A 602 32.94 -21.53 52.49
C SER A 602 33.29 -22.95 52.00
N PRO A 603 33.09 -24.00 52.82
CA PRO A 603 33.89 -25.22 52.74
C PRO A 603 33.45 -26.22 51.65
N SER A 604 34.43 -27.00 51.18
CA SER A 604 34.22 -28.15 50.30
C SER A 604 33.86 -29.41 51.10
N HIS A 605 32.82 -30.13 50.65
CA HIS A 605 32.62 -31.52 51.09
C HIS A 605 33.62 -32.44 50.39
N GLN A 606 34.49 -33.06 51.17
CA GLN A 606 35.29 -34.19 50.70
C GLN A 606 34.42 -35.47 50.68
N THR A 607 34.63 -36.31 49.68
CA THR A 607 34.33 -37.75 49.78
C THR A 607 35.36 -38.48 48.94
N SER A 608 36.12 -39.37 49.58
CA SER A 608 37.26 -40.06 48.99
C SER A 608 36.94 -41.52 48.70
N ALA A 609 37.46 -42.01 47.57
CA ALA A 609 37.53 -43.43 47.22
C ALA A 609 38.93 -43.69 46.61
N PRO A 610 39.52 -44.90 46.79
CA PRO A 610 40.94 -45.10 46.59
C PRO A 610 41.34 -45.29 45.12
N ALA A 611 42.62 -45.07 44.84
CA ALA A 611 43.21 -45.25 43.52
C ALA A 611 43.48 -46.74 43.20
N GLU A 612 43.24 -47.13 41.95
CA GLU A 612 43.67 -48.40 41.37
C GLU A 612 44.68 -48.09 40.25
N ALA A 613 45.83 -48.77 40.26
CA ALA A 613 47.00 -48.36 39.47
C ALA A 613 47.14 -49.16 38.17
N GLN A 614 47.27 -48.45 37.04
CA GLN A 614 47.62 -49.01 35.72
C GLN A 614 48.78 -48.19 35.10
N PRO A 615 49.59 -48.79 34.21
CA PRO A 615 50.97 -48.34 34.00
C PRO A 615 51.14 -47.13 33.06
N SER A 616 52.29 -46.48 33.18
CA SER A 616 52.70 -45.32 32.39
C SER A 616 52.85 -45.61 30.90
N GLY A 617 51.92 -45.09 30.09
CA GLY A 617 52.16 -44.84 28.67
C GLY A 617 53.15 -43.68 28.45
N PRO A 618 53.71 -43.52 27.24
CA PRO A 618 54.68 -42.47 26.93
C PRO A 618 54.07 -41.08 27.08
N SER A 619 54.88 -40.11 27.51
CA SER A 619 54.46 -38.74 27.80
C SER A 619 54.00 -38.00 26.55
N SER A 620 52.68 -37.90 26.35
CA SER A 620 52.11 -36.87 25.50
C SER A 620 52.32 -35.52 26.16
N THR A 621 53.21 -34.69 25.61
CA THR A 621 53.33 -33.28 25.99
C THR A 621 51.94 -32.64 25.95
N PRO A 622 51.49 -31.94 27.02
CA PRO A 622 50.23 -31.21 26.96
C PRO A 622 50.28 -30.21 25.81
N ALA A 623 49.36 -30.35 24.86
CA ALA A 623 49.18 -29.31 23.85
C ALA A 623 48.85 -28.02 24.58
N GLN A 624 49.69 -26.99 24.42
CA GLN A 624 49.46 -25.69 25.05
C GLN A 624 48.11 -25.17 24.56
N GLN A 625 47.17 -24.96 25.49
CA GLN A 625 45.89 -24.38 25.13
C GLN A 625 46.12 -22.94 24.64
N PRO A 626 45.47 -22.52 23.55
CA PRO A 626 45.51 -21.16 23.05
C PRO A 626 45.42 -20.09 24.14
N VAL A 627 46.44 -19.23 24.20
CA VAL A 627 46.42 -18.11 25.13
C VAL A 627 45.53 -17.02 24.55
N MET A 628 44.32 -16.93 25.08
CA MET A 628 43.32 -15.97 24.61
C MET A 628 43.87 -14.53 24.69
N PRO A 629 43.86 -13.74 23.60
CA PRO A 629 44.36 -12.38 23.59
C PRO A 629 43.72 -11.51 24.66
N ALA A 630 44.53 -10.69 25.32
CA ALA A 630 44.03 -9.78 26.35
C ALA A 630 43.19 -8.66 25.69
N GLY A 631 42.18 -8.13 26.39
CA GLY A 631 41.40 -6.99 25.88
C GLY A 631 42.29 -5.78 25.54
N THR A 632 43.43 -5.62 26.21
CA THR A 632 44.48 -4.63 25.90
C THR A 632 45.16 -4.81 24.53
N GLU A 633 45.00 -5.95 23.85
CA GLU A 633 45.44 -6.20 22.46
C GLU A 633 44.31 -6.00 21.42
N MET A 634 43.09 -5.69 21.88
CA MET A 634 41.88 -5.63 21.04
C MET A 634 41.35 -4.19 20.87
N THR A 635 40.88 -3.88 19.67
CA THR A 635 40.13 -2.66 19.34
C THR A 635 38.84 -3.05 18.61
N ALA A 636 37.69 -2.59 19.07
CA ALA A 636 36.39 -2.88 18.49
C ALA A 636 35.79 -1.62 17.84
N ILE A 637 35.31 -1.77 16.61
CA ILE A 637 34.68 -0.72 15.81
C ILE A 637 33.31 -1.22 15.37
N GLY A 638 32.25 -0.51 15.74
CA GLY A 638 30.90 -1.02 15.50
C GLY A 638 29.77 -0.01 15.40
N ASP A 639 28.59 -0.57 15.11
CA ASP A 639 27.31 0.09 14.96
C ASP A 639 26.47 0.04 16.25
N SER A 640 25.14 0.15 16.14
CA SER A 640 24.22 0.11 17.27
C SER A 640 24.14 -1.25 17.97
N VAL A 641 24.40 -2.37 17.29
CA VAL A 641 24.36 -3.71 17.92
C VAL A 641 25.56 -3.90 18.84
N MET A 642 26.75 -3.49 18.39
CA MET A 642 27.94 -3.45 19.24
C MET A 642 27.78 -2.44 20.38
N LEU A 643 27.23 -1.24 20.11
CA LEU A 643 27.00 -0.22 21.13
C LEU A 643 26.03 -0.70 22.22
N GLY A 644 24.91 -1.34 21.84
CA GLY A 644 23.95 -1.91 22.79
C GLY A 644 24.51 -3.03 23.65
N SER A 645 25.61 -3.66 23.19
CA SER A 645 26.33 -4.76 23.86
C SER A 645 27.64 -4.31 24.53
N ALA A 646 28.00 -3.02 24.45
CA ALA A 646 29.37 -2.56 24.72
C ALA A 646 29.85 -2.85 26.14
N THR A 647 28.99 -2.67 27.15
CA THR A 647 29.31 -3.04 28.55
C THR A 647 29.69 -4.52 28.69
N ALA A 648 28.98 -5.44 28.02
CA ALA A 648 29.26 -6.87 28.09
C ALA A 648 30.53 -7.25 27.32
N VAL A 649 30.82 -6.58 26.20
CA VAL A 649 32.11 -6.72 25.48
C VAL A 649 33.27 -6.24 26.37
N GLN A 650 33.11 -5.11 27.08
CA GLN A 650 34.12 -4.60 28.02
C GLN A 650 34.35 -5.55 29.21
N GLN A 651 33.29 -6.20 29.71
CA GLN A 651 33.36 -7.21 30.77
C GLN A 651 34.04 -8.50 30.32
N ARG A 652 33.79 -8.96 29.08
CA ARG A 652 34.44 -10.15 28.51
C ARG A 652 35.90 -9.91 28.13
N PHE A 653 36.23 -8.69 27.69
CA PHE A 653 37.58 -8.32 27.25
C PHE A 653 38.10 -7.09 28.03
N PRO A 654 38.47 -7.22 29.32
CA PRO A 654 38.93 -6.09 30.12
C PRO A 654 40.07 -5.32 29.45
N GLY A 655 39.90 -4.00 29.33
CA GLY A 655 40.87 -3.11 28.69
C GLY A 655 40.75 -2.98 27.17
N ILE A 656 39.74 -3.59 26.53
CA ILE A 656 39.37 -3.35 25.12
C ILE A 656 39.01 -1.88 24.89
N ILE A 657 39.33 -1.38 23.70
CA ILE A 657 38.91 -0.05 23.21
C ILE A 657 37.70 -0.27 22.31
N ILE A 658 36.56 0.35 22.64
CA ILE A 658 35.31 0.24 21.86
C ILE A 658 34.94 1.60 21.28
N ASP A 659 34.97 1.72 19.95
CA ASP A 659 34.37 2.82 19.21
C ASP A 659 33.08 2.32 18.52
N ALA A 660 31.93 2.52 19.18
CA ALA A 660 30.63 2.10 18.67
C ALA A 660 29.63 3.27 18.63
N LYS A 661 28.78 3.32 17.59
CA LYS A 661 27.91 4.48 17.29
C LYS A 661 26.59 4.03 16.65
N VAL A 662 25.46 4.61 17.09
CA VAL A 662 24.14 4.41 16.49
C VAL A 662 24.15 4.81 15.01
N SER A 663 23.52 3.99 14.15
CA SER A 663 23.43 4.23 12.69
C SER A 663 24.79 4.47 12.01
N ARG A 664 25.86 3.80 12.49
CA ARG A 664 27.14 3.77 11.76
C ARG A 664 27.09 2.80 10.60
N PHE A 665 27.58 3.22 9.44
CA PHE A 665 27.66 2.40 8.23
C PHE A 665 29.08 1.91 7.95
N LEU A 666 29.20 0.80 7.21
CA LEU A 666 30.49 0.24 6.79
C LEU A 666 31.42 1.26 6.12
N HIS A 667 30.88 2.19 5.33
CA HIS A 667 31.67 3.22 4.63
C HIS A 667 32.34 4.25 5.56
N GLU A 668 31.89 4.40 6.83
CA GLU A 668 32.59 5.22 7.83
C GLU A 668 33.84 4.50 8.40
N GLY A 669 33.89 3.16 8.32
CA GLY A 669 34.91 2.31 8.93
C GLY A 669 36.37 2.70 8.65
N PRO A 670 36.77 2.97 7.38
CA PRO A 670 38.15 3.35 7.05
C PRO A 670 38.60 4.65 7.74
N GLY A 671 37.68 5.60 7.94
CA GLY A 671 37.96 6.86 8.65
C GLY A 671 38.14 6.65 10.16
N VAL A 672 37.35 5.75 10.75
CA VAL A 672 37.49 5.37 12.17
C VAL A 672 38.81 4.64 12.40
N ILE A 673 39.16 3.66 11.56
CA ILE A 673 40.46 2.96 11.59
C ILE A 673 41.63 3.93 11.48
N THR A 674 41.59 4.85 10.51
CA THR A 674 42.63 5.87 10.32
C THR A 674 42.76 6.77 11.56
N SER A 675 41.64 7.18 12.17
CA SER A 675 41.64 7.99 13.39
C SER A 675 42.22 7.25 14.60
N LEU A 676 41.87 5.97 14.78
CA LEU A 676 42.41 5.14 15.86
C LEU A 676 43.90 4.85 15.67
N LYS A 677 44.34 4.60 14.44
CA LYS A 677 45.75 4.40 14.07
C LYS A 677 46.59 5.64 14.37
N ALA A 678 46.10 6.82 13.97
CA ALA A 678 46.75 8.10 14.26
C ALA A 678 46.84 8.44 15.77
N LYS A 679 45.99 7.83 16.61
CA LYS A 679 46.01 7.97 18.08
C LYS A 679 46.84 6.89 18.79
N GLY A 680 47.39 5.91 18.08
CA GLY A 680 48.02 4.72 18.68
C GLY A 680 47.03 3.74 19.34
N LEU A 681 45.74 3.84 19.00
CA LEU A 681 44.64 3.07 19.60
C LEU A 681 44.13 1.92 18.73
N LEU A 682 44.68 1.74 17.52
CA LEU A 682 44.41 0.59 16.67
C LEU A 682 45.35 -0.56 17.03
N ARG A 683 44.82 -1.60 17.67
CA ARG A 683 45.59 -2.74 18.19
C ARG A 683 45.54 -3.95 17.24
N LYS A 684 46.25 -5.01 17.61
CA LYS A 684 46.47 -6.23 16.81
C LYS A 684 45.15 -6.91 16.40
N TYR A 685 44.20 -7.09 17.31
CA TYR A 685 42.92 -7.72 17.01
C TYR A 685 41.84 -6.65 16.81
N ILE A 686 41.24 -6.59 15.61
CA ILE A 686 40.23 -5.60 15.24
C ILE A 686 38.87 -6.27 15.12
N VAL A 687 37.92 -5.94 16.01
CA VAL A 687 36.52 -6.40 15.90
C VAL A 687 35.73 -5.43 15.03
N ILE A 688 35.14 -5.91 13.93
CA ILE A 688 34.30 -5.09 13.03
C ILE A 688 32.85 -5.55 13.11
N GLY A 689 32.00 -4.76 13.76
CA GLY A 689 30.55 -4.97 13.82
C GLY A 689 29.81 -3.83 13.13
N LEU A 690 29.95 -3.73 11.80
CA LEU A 690 29.37 -2.66 10.96
C LEU A 690 28.35 -3.17 9.92
N SER A 691 27.96 -4.44 10.06
CA SER A 691 27.16 -5.19 9.09
C SER A 691 25.65 -4.94 9.20
N THR A 692 25.17 -4.22 10.23
CA THR A 692 23.73 -4.09 10.50
C THR A 692 23.06 -3.07 9.58
N ASN A 693 23.66 -1.89 9.42
CA ASN A 693 23.01 -0.75 8.74
C ASN A 693 23.06 -0.80 7.20
N GLY A 694 23.56 -1.88 6.60
CA GLY A 694 23.53 -2.08 5.15
C GLY A 694 24.38 -3.27 4.71
N ALA A 695 24.19 -3.74 3.47
CA ALA A 695 24.96 -4.86 2.92
C ALA A 695 26.48 -4.61 2.88
N GLY A 696 26.89 -3.34 2.77
CA GLY A 696 28.22 -2.97 2.28
C GLY A 696 28.40 -3.33 0.81
N THR A 697 29.55 -2.93 0.24
CA THR A 697 30.04 -3.49 -1.02
C THR A 697 31.36 -4.23 -0.78
N PRO A 698 31.75 -5.19 -1.62
CA PRO A 698 33.06 -5.84 -1.50
C PRO A 698 34.23 -4.84 -1.44
N GLN A 699 34.16 -3.74 -2.21
CA GLN A 699 35.15 -2.67 -2.16
C GLN A 699 35.18 -1.93 -0.82
N GLN A 700 34.04 -1.73 -0.16
CA GLN A 700 34.02 -1.08 1.17
C GLN A 700 34.69 -1.95 2.24
N TRP A 701 34.57 -3.28 2.15
CA TRP A 701 35.30 -4.21 3.00
C TRP A 701 36.81 -4.16 2.74
N GLU A 702 37.26 -4.10 1.49
CA GLU A 702 38.69 -3.91 1.18
C GLU A 702 39.22 -2.55 1.66
N ASN A 703 38.43 -1.49 1.56
CA ASN A 703 38.84 -0.16 2.05
C ASN A 703 39.06 -0.14 3.57
N ILE A 704 38.33 -0.97 4.33
CA ILE A 704 38.53 -1.17 5.78
C ILE A 704 39.84 -1.91 6.06
N TYR A 705 40.07 -3.03 5.36
CA TYR A 705 41.28 -3.84 5.50
C TYR A 705 42.54 -3.05 5.18
N ASN A 706 42.55 -2.37 4.02
CA ASN A 706 43.68 -1.56 3.55
C ASN A 706 43.96 -0.35 4.45
N ALA A 707 42.97 0.20 5.16
CA ALA A 707 43.18 1.30 6.11
C ALA A 707 43.93 0.85 7.38
N ALA A 708 43.72 -0.40 7.84
CA ALA A 708 44.48 -0.96 8.95
C ALA A 708 45.92 -1.30 8.51
N GLY A 709 46.06 -1.96 7.35
CA GLY A 709 47.35 -2.45 6.87
C GLY A 709 47.76 -3.80 7.48
N PRO A 710 48.98 -4.27 7.23
CA PRO A 710 49.43 -5.61 7.62
C PRO A 710 49.62 -5.78 9.13
N GLY A 711 49.51 -7.02 9.61
CA GLY A 711 49.77 -7.38 11.01
C GLY A 711 48.57 -7.30 11.95
N HIS A 712 47.38 -6.95 11.43
CA HIS A 712 46.12 -6.93 12.18
C HIS A 712 45.26 -8.17 11.86
N VAL A 713 44.56 -8.71 12.86
CA VAL A 713 43.61 -9.82 12.72
C VAL A 713 42.17 -9.30 12.85
N PHE A 714 41.33 -9.57 11.85
CA PHE A 714 39.96 -9.07 11.76
C PHE A 714 38.92 -10.07 12.28
N LEU A 715 38.19 -9.71 13.33
CA LEU A 715 37.00 -10.40 13.83
C LEU A 715 35.76 -9.74 13.22
N VAL A 716 35.27 -10.26 12.10
CA VAL A 716 34.16 -9.64 11.35
C VAL A 716 32.82 -10.22 11.79
N VAL A 717 32.00 -9.41 12.44
CA VAL A 717 30.68 -9.81 12.94
C VAL A 717 29.65 -9.72 11.81
N ASN A 718 29.01 -10.84 11.48
CA ASN A 718 27.85 -10.84 10.59
C ASN A 718 26.61 -10.26 11.33
N ALA A 719 25.54 -9.92 10.61
CA ALA A 719 24.41 -9.22 11.21
C ALA A 719 23.16 -10.10 11.34
N HIS A 720 22.52 -10.07 12.50
CA HIS A 720 21.20 -10.65 12.69
C HIS A 720 20.12 -9.59 12.47
N MET A 721 19.25 -9.77 11.47
CA MET A 721 18.06 -8.94 11.26
C MET A 721 17.09 -9.58 10.26
N ASP A 722 15.78 -9.34 10.44
CA ASP A 722 14.79 -9.54 9.38
C ASP A 722 14.69 -8.29 8.50
N ARG A 723 15.64 -8.10 7.56
CA ARG A 723 15.65 -6.99 6.59
C ARG A 723 16.16 -7.45 5.23
N ALA A 724 15.76 -6.74 4.18
CA ALA A 724 16.00 -7.14 2.79
C ALA A 724 17.49 -7.31 2.40
N TRP A 725 18.39 -6.54 3.03
CA TRP A 725 19.82 -6.62 2.75
C TRP A 725 20.58 -7.63 3.64
N ALA A 726 19.95 -8.27 4.63
CA ALA A 726 20.62 -9.13 5.59
C ALA A 726 21.39 -10.29 4.93
N ALA A 727 20.77 -10.95 3.96
CA ALA A 727 21.39 -12.02 3.20
C ALA A 727 22.63 -11.54 2.41
N ALA A 728 22.59 -10.32 1.86
CA ALA A 728 23.72 -9.71 1.14
C ALA A 728 24.83 -9.25 2.10
N ALA A 729 24.48 -8.67 3.25
CA ALA A 729 25.44 -8.32 4.31
C ALA A 729 26.23 -9.56 4.77
N ASN A 730 25.51 -10.62 5.12
CA ASN A 730 26.12 -11.84 5.63
C ASN A 730 26.86 -12.62 4.54
N GLN A 731 26.50 -12.44 3.26
CA GLN A 731 27.30 -12.96 2.14
C GLN A 731 28.60 -12.15 1.94
N ASN A 732 28.54 -10.81 1.92
CA ASN A 732 29.73 -9.97 1.80
C ASN A 732 30.74 -10.21 2.93
N VAL A 733 30.27 -10.50 4.15
CA VAL A 733 31.14 -10.92 5.28
C VAL A 733 31.82 -12.26 5.01
N ARG A 734 31.09 -13.28 4.53
CA ARG A 734 31.68 -14.57 4.13
C ARG A 734 32.69 -14.40 3.00
N ASP A 735 32.36 -13.59 2.00
CA ASP A 735 33.22 -13.32 0.84
C ASP A 735 34.46 -12.49 1.21
N PHE A 736 34.41 -11.66 2.26
CA PHE A 736 35.59 -11.00 2.81
C PHE A 736 36.51 -11.99 3.54
N VAL A 737 35.96 -12.80 4.45
CA VAL A 737 36.75 -13.77 5.23
C VAL A 737 37.37 -14.85 4.35
N SER A 738 36.70 -15.27 3.27
CA SER A 738 37.26 -16.23 2.30
C SER A 738 38.40 -15.67 1.45
N ARG A 739 38.50 -14.35 1.29
CA ARG A 739 39.60 -13.66 0.58
C ARG A 739 40.79 -13.34 1.49
N HIS A 740 40.56 -13.20 2.80
CA HIS A 740 41.61 -12.92 3.80
C HIS A 740 41.76 -14.04 4.86
N PRO A 741 41.86 -15.33 4.49
CA PRO A 741 41.73 -16.45 5.44
C PRO A 741 42.87 -16.56 6.47
N GLN A 742 44.01 -15.90 6.24
CA GLN A 742 45.12 -15.87 7.20
C GLN A 742 44.88 -14.87 8.35
N ASP A 743 44.26 -13.75 8.05
CA ASP A 743 44.19 -12.57 8.93
C ASP A 743 42.75 -12.10 9.21
N ALA A 744 41.73 -12.87 8.83
CA ALA A 744 40.33 -12.62 9.15
C ALA A 744 39.60 -13.88 9.65
N LEU A 745 38.50 -13.66 10.40
CA LEU A 745 37.54 -14.67 10.83
C LEU A 745 36.12 -14.09 10.92
N MET A 746 35.12 -14.93 10.75
CA MET A 746 33.71 -14.54 10.88
C MET A 746 33.22 -14.82 12.30
N VAL A 747 32.71 -13.80 12.99
CA VAL A 747 31.93 -13.97 14.22
C VAL A 747 30.47 -14.16 13.84
N ASN A 748 29.92 -15.34 14.09
CA ASN A 748 28.60 -15.75 13.59
C ASN A 748 27.44 -15.35 14.52
N TRP A 749 27.30 -14.04 14.75
CA TRP A 749 26.21 -13.45 15.53
C TRP A 749 24.81 -13.80 14.99
N ASP A 750 24.64 -13.89 13.66
CA ASP A 750 23.37 -14.26 13.02
C ASP A 750 22.83 -15.61 13.53
N ALA A 751 23.67 -16.64 13.59
CA ALA A 751 23.29 -17.94 14.14
C ALA A 751 23.06 -17.91 15.66
N ALA A 752 23.92 -17.20 16.41
CA ALA A 752 23.80 -17.10 17.87
C ALA A 752 22.49 -16.39 18.29
N ALA A 753 22.15 -15.29 17.63
CA ALA A 753 20.92 -14.54 17.85
C ALA A 753 19.68 -15.30 17.38
N ALA A 754 19.73 -15.95 16.21
CA ALA A 754 18.63 -16.79 15.71
C ALA A 754 18.29 -17.98 16.63
N ALA A 755 19.28 -18.51 17.37
CA ALA A 755 19.06 -19.53 18.39
C ALA A 755 18.44 -19.00 19.69
N HIS A 756 18.57 -17.69 19.97
CA HIS A 756 18.13 -17.06 21.22
C HIS A 756 17.21 -15.83 20.99
N PRO A 757 16.10 -15.95 20.23
CA PRO A 757 15.25 -14.81 19.86
C PRO A 757 14.56 -14.13 21.05
N GLY A 758 14.51 -14.79 22.21
CA GLY A 758 14.02 -14.20 23.47
C GLY A 758 14.99 -13.20 24.14
N LEU A 759 16.28 -13.19 23.74
CA LEU A 759 17.28 -12.22 24.21
C LEU A 759 17.37 -10.97 23.30
N LEU A 760 16.59 -10.94 22.22
CA LEU A 760 16.49 -9.82 21.28
C LEU A 760 15.32 -8.90 21.62
N ALA A 761 15.50 -7.62 21.34
CA ALA A 761 14.49 -6.59 21.53
C ALA A 761 13.30 -6.75 20.57
N SER A 762 12.24 -5.97 20.76
CA SER A 762 11.04 -6.05 19.91
C SER A 762 11.29 -5.73 18.42
N ASP A 763 12.42 -5.11 18.09
CA ASP A 763 12.90 -4.89 16.71
C ASP A 763 13.51 -6.14 16.03
N GLY A 764 13.91 -7.15 16.82
CA GLY A 764 14.59 -8.37 16.34
C GLY A 764 16.05 -8.16 15.94
N ILE A 765 16.72 -7.12 16.42
CA ILE A 765 18.09 -6.72 16.03
C ILE A 765 18.99 -6.48 17.25
N HIS A 766 18.53 -5.68 18.21
CA HIS A 766 19.35 -5.32 19.37
C HIS A 766 19.16 -6.30 20.54
N ALA A 767 20.15 -6.40 21.43
CA ALA A 767 20.03 -7.14 22.68
C ALA A 767 19.03 -6.47 23.63
N ALA A 768 18.01 -7.21 24.10
CA ALA A 768 16.99 -6.72 25.02
C ALA A 768 17.46 -6.57 26.48
N SER A 769 18.56 -7.23 26.83
CA SER A 769 19.04 -7.37 28.21
C SER A 769 20.57 -7.45 28.27
N SER A 770 21.12 -7.38 29.48
CA SER A 770 22.52 -7.70 29.76
C SER A 770 22.90 -9.10 29.27
N GLU A 771 22.00 -10.08 29.35
CA GLU A 771 22.20 -11.46 28.89
C GLU A 771 22.35 -11.53 27.36
N GLY A 772 21.55 -10.76 26.61
CA GLY A 772 21.71 -10.63 25.16
C GLY A 772 23.02 -9.96 24.76
N GLY A 773 23.47 -8.95 25.52
CA GLY A 773 24.81 -8.36 25.35
C GLY A 773 25.93 -9.35 25.68
N SER A 774 25.75 -10.17 26.72
CA SER A 774 26.68 -11.26 27.08
C SER A 774 26.74 -12.32 25.99
N LEU A 775 25.63 -12.67 25.33
CA LEU A 775 25.62 -13.57 24.17
C LEU A 775 26.44 -12.98 22.99
N TYR A 776 26.30 -11.68 22.70
CA TYR A 776 27.11 -11.01 21.68
C TYR A 776 28.61 -11.08 22.00
N ALA A 777 28.99 -10.77 23.24
CA ALA A 777 30.37 -10.84 23.70
C ALA A 777 30.94 -12.27 23.76
N GLN A 778 30.12 -13.25 24.15
CA GLN A 778 30.43 -14.69 24.14
C GLN A 778 30.67 -15.18 22.71
N THR A 779 29.84 -14.78 21.74
CA THR A 779 30.00 -15.17 20.33
C THR A 779 31.33 -14.68 19.75
N ILE A 780 31.78 -13.46 20.09
CA ILE A 780 33.10 -12.93 19.72
C ILE A 780 34.22 -13.78 20.35
N TYR A 781 34.07 -14.14 21.63
CA TYR A 781 35.04 -14.95 22.37
C TYR A 781 35.21 -16.35 21.76
N ASP A 782 34.11 -17.07 21.54
CA ASP A 782 34.15 -18.45 21.04
C ASP A 782 34.70 -18.52 19.61
N SER A 783 34.29 -17.59 18.73
CA SER A 783 34.77 -17.55 17.34
C SER A 783 36.28 -17.33 17.24
N LEU A 784 36.85 -16.50 18.12
CA LEU A 784 38.30 -16.27 18.18
C LEU A 784 39.03 -17.45 18.84
N LEU A 785 38.46 -18.05 19.89
CA LEU A 785 39.03 -19.24 20.53
C LEU A 785 39.12 -20.43 19.55
N GLU A 786 38.05 -20.70 18.79
CA GLU A 786 38.03 -21.72 17.73
C GLU A 786 39.08 -21.45 16.66
N TRP A 787 39.20 -20.20 16.21
CA TRP A 787 40.18 -19.79 15.19
C TRP A 787 41.64 -19.93 15.66
N LEU A 788 41.91 -19.71 16.95
CA LEU A 788 43.24 -19.91 17.55
C LEU A 788 43.55 -21.41 17.72
N GLN A 789 42.59 -22.20 18.23
CA GLN A 789 42.69 -23.66 18.32
C GLN A 789 42.99 -24.31 16.96
N ALA A 790 42.28 -23.89 15.91
CA ALA A 790 42.49 -24.36 14.54
C ALA A 790 43.86 -23.98 13.92
N ARG A 791 44.68 -23.18 14.62
CA ARG A 791 45.98 -22.66 14.16
C ARG A 791 47.14 -22.98 15.12
N GLY A 792 46.88 -23.65 16.25
CA GLY A 792 47.89 -23.95 17.27
C GLY A 792 48.59 -22.71 17.84
N LYS A 793 47.82 -21.63 18.06
CA LYS A 793 48.28 -20.33 18.59
C LYS A 793 47.67 -20.05 19.95
#